data_AF-A0A9P3KI78-F1
#
_entry.id   AF-A0A9P3KI78-F1
#
_cell.length_a   1.000
_cell.length_b   1.000
_cell.length_c   1.000
_cell.angle_alpha   90.00
_cell.angle_beta   90.00
_cell.angle_gamma   90.00
#
_symmetry.space_group_name_H-M   'P 1'
#
loop_
_entity.id
_entity.type
_entity.pdbx_description
1 polymer ?
#
loop_
_entity_poly.entity_id
_entity_poly.type
_entity_poly.pdbx_seq_one_letter_code
_entity_poly.pdbx_strand_id
1 'polypeptide(L)'
;MATVVYNGTSYNITNATLSEVQARIVALNQSVASMQTEVQNSVMLTAEIWRITAGVFVFLMQLGFSLLEAGTVRFKNTRNIMIKNVLDTCVSAIAFWLLGYGIGFGEGSKVFGWKYDDGSIAYASGQNGVDWFFQFTFCATSATIIAGAVAERTHLWAYLTFNFFLSALIYPVIAHVIWSQGGLLAASQTNTVLNTIGVLDNAGSMVVHVTGGVTSLVGAILVGPRIGRFDIDGKVVPFKCHSVVFIAAGTIILWVGFYGFNGGSVSLVGQPPLQWVQEVARVCVNTTISASFSGVTVWTLTYRRREPVPEDTFNAVIGGLVAACATSSVVEPYAAAIIGVVAGLMYLLGCWLMFRYQIDDPVQAAPTHLFCGSWGGIAAGLFATKDGIVSTYGVVPNSWGLFYGGGGWQLLVQILALLLVYAWVGVTTYVLFVFLGAFGVLRVKRQEEEVGLDVAFHGGEDEGEEFDMEDSQYGGRRFLSTRSMHHRMPGVLETIVRMLNPKRWGRPGGPAEAFGQKRDVWHRALDSTPYGQFSLAMYEANYVMEDTAEVEGSSSGVYIGVHDGHGGTETSEFLKENLYFNLKAQFMHQGGQVSAEAVRGAFHETETTFTQVVRQSFEASPHLATVGSCSVVAVVTGNALWVANVGDCRAVLGQVRKGDDNSLECRALQLSVDHNLSFASIREKFIEEHADMPDAVVEKRAASE
;
A
#
# COMPACT_ATOMS: atom_id res chain seq x y z
N MET A 1 38.99 80.08 1.35
CA MET A 1 39.22 78.94 0.44
C MET A 1 40.47 78.24 0.91
N ALA A 2 40.34 77.04 1.48
CA ALA A 2 41.49 76.19 1.76
C ALA A 2 41.60 75.18 0.62
N THR A 3 42.79 75.02 0.06
CA THR A 3 43.06 74.03 -0.98
C THR A 3 43.78 72.86 -0.34
N VAL A 4 43.19 71.67 -0.41
CA VAL A 4 43.83 70.44 0.09
C VAL A 4 44.37 69.69 -1.11
N VAL A 5 45.66 69.37 -1.07
CA VAL A 5 46.34 68.58 -2.11
C VAL A 5 46.42 67.14 -1.63
N TYR A 6 45.73 66.24 -2.32
CA TYR A 6 45.82 64.79 -2.08
C TYR A 6 46.24 64.12 -3.39
N ASN A 7 47.30 63.30 -3.31
CA ASN A 7 47.88 62.58 -4.45
C ASN A 7 48.17 63.47 -5.68
N GLY A 8 48.79 64.64 -5.46
CA GLY A 8 49.15 65.61 -6.51
C GLY A 8 47.98 66.40 -7.11
N THR A 9 46.75 66.15 -6.70
CA THR A 9 45.56 66.83 -7.22
C THR A 9 45.06 67.85 -6.19
N SER A 10 44.89 69.10 -6.63
CA SER A 10 44.44 70.21 -5.77
C SER A 10 42.90 70.27 -5.75
N TYR A 11 42.29 70.09 -4.58
CA TYR A 11 40.85 70.19 -4.40
C TYR A 11 40.51 71.53 -3.72
N ASN A 12 39.70 72.35 -4.39
CA ASN A 12 39.19 73.60 -3.82
C ASN A 12 38.05 73.28 -2.85
N ILE A 13 38.25 73.54 -1.56
CA ILE A 13 37.18 73.47 -0.57
C ILE A 13 36.29 74.71 -0.79
N THR A 14 35.16 74.53 -1.47
CA THR A 14 34.04 75.47 -1.38
C THR A 14 33.54 75.48 0.07
N ASN A 15 33.19 76.66 0.59
CA ASN A 15 32.63 76.81 1.93
C ASN A 15 31.22 76.18 1.99
N ALA A 16 31.13 74.85 1.91
CA ALA A 16 29.92 74.16 2.32
C ALA A 16 29.72 74.50 3.79
N THR A 17 28.60 75.15 4.10
CA THR A 17 28.25 75.43 5.50
C THR A 17 28.17 74.10 6.27
N LEU A 18 28.52 74.08 7.56
CA LEU A 18 28.40 72.87 8.39
C LEU A 18 26.99 72.24 8.26
N SER A 19 25.97 73.09 8.09
CA SER A 19 24.58 72.71 7.81
C SER A 19 24.39 71.94 6.50
N GLU A 20 25.07 72.31 5.41
CA GLU A 20 24.97 71.61 4.12
C GLU A 20 25.63 70.23 4.17
N VAL A 21 26.79 70.13 4.84
CA VAL A 21 27.46 68.84 5.04
C VAL A 21 26.58 67.92 5.90
N GLN A 22 25.99 68.46 6.97
CA GLN A 22 25.07 67.70 7.83
C GLN A 22 23.83 67.23 7.04
N ALA A 23 23.24 68.09 6.20
CA ALA A 23 22.09 67.73 5.37
C ALA A 23 22.43 66.61 4.37
N ARG A 24 23.62 66.65 3.76
CA ARG A 24 24.09 65.59 2.85
C ARG A 24 24.35 64.27 3.57
N ILE A 25 24.89 64.30 4.79
CA ILE A 25 25.09 63.08 5.62
C ILE A 25 23.74 62.47 5.97
N VAL A 26 22.75 63.28 6.38
CA VAL A 26 21.40 62.80 6.68
C VAL A 26 20.76 62.15 5.44
N ALA A 27 20.84 62.81 4.28
CA ALA A 27 20.32 62.27 3.03
C ALA A 27 21.03 60.96 2.61
N LEU A 28 22.36 60.88 2.78
CA LEU A 28 23.12 59.66 2.50
C LEU A 28 22.71 58.52 3.45
N ASN A 29 22.57 58.79 4.75
CA ASN A 29 22.14 57.79 5.72
C ASN A 29 20.72 57.28 5.42
N GLN A 30 19.81 58.15 5.00
CA GLN A 30 18.47 57.76 4.55
C GLN A 30 18.54 56.88 3.29
N SER A 31 19.38 57.24 2.31
CA SER A 31 19.58 56.43 1.10
C SER A 31 20.22 55.07 1.39
N VAL A 32 21.18 55.00 2.31
CA VAL A 32 21.76 53.73 2.75
C VAL A 32 20.72 52.87 3.46
N ALA A 33 19.91 53.45 4.35
CA ALA A 33 18.83 52.72 5.03
C ALA A 33 17.76 52.20 4.04
N SER A 34 17.40 52.99 3.02
CA SER A 34 16.46 52.56 1.99
C SER A 34 17.05 51.42 1.13
N MET A 35 18.31 51.53 0.71
CA MET A 35 19.00 50.47 -0.03
C MET A 35 19.12 49.19 0.81
N GLN A 36 19.44 49.29 2.10
CA GLN A 36 19.48 48.13 3.00
C GLN A 36 18.11 47.47 3.10
N THR A 37 17.04 48.24 3.23
CA THR A 37 15.66 47.71 3.27
C THR A 37 15.30 47.00 1.97
N GLU A 38 15.62 47.60 0.81
CA GLU A 38 15.36 47.01 -0.50
C GLU A 38 16.13 45.70 -0.72
N VAL A 39 17.40 45.64 -0.30
CA VAL A 39 18.20 44.41 -0.33
C VAL A 39 17.59 43.34 0.58
N GLN A 40 17.18 43.67 1.81
CA GLN A 40 16.53 42.71 2.71
C GLN A 40 15.21 42.19 2.13
N ASN A 41 14.39 43.07 1.55
CA ASN A 41 13.14 42.67 0.89
C ASN A 41 13.41 41.72 -0.30
N SER A 42 14.45 41.99 -1.10
CA SER A 42 14.82 41.16 -2.25
C SER A 42 15.30 39.77 -1.82
N VAL A 43 16.05 39.70 -0.71
CA VAL A 43 16.53 38.46 -0.11
C VAL A 43 15.34 37.63 0.41
N MET A 44 14.44 38.24 1.19
CA MET A 44 13.24 37.56 1.68
C MET A 44 12.36 37.07 0.53
N LEU A 45 12.12 37.91 -0.48
CA LEU A 45 11.36 37.52 -1.68
C LEU A 45 11.96 36.27 -2.34
N THR A 46 13.29 36.20 -2.45
CA THR A 46 13.98 35.05 -3.05
C THR A 46 13.76 33.78 -2.23
N ALA A 47 13.87 33.86 -0.89
CA ALA A 47 13.65 32.71 -0.02
C ALA A 47 12.19 32.23 -0.04
N GLU A 48 11.21 33.15 -0.01
CA GLU A 48 9.79 32.80 -0.08
C GLU A 48 9.44 32.17 -1.45
N ILE A 49 9.95 32.70 -2.56
CA ILE A 49 9.77 32.11 -3.89
C ILE A 49 10.39 30.70 -3.95
N TRP A 50 11.60 30.52 -3.39
CA TRP A 50 12.20 29.19 -3.29
C TRP A 50 11.32 28.24 -2.49
N ARG A 51 10.76 28.67 -1.36
CA ARG A 51 9.91 27.83 -0.52
C ARG A 51 8.59 27.45 -1.17
N ILE A 52 7.96 28.35 -1.92
CA ILE A 52 6.81 28.03 -2.78
C ILE A 52 7.21 26.99 -3.85
N THR A 53 8.34 27.22 -4.54
CA THR A 53 8.84 26.29 -5.57
C THR A 53 9.13 24.90 -4.99
N ALA A 54 9.74 24.87 -3.80
CA ALA A 54 9.99 23.66 -3.06
C ALA A 54 8.69 22.94 -2.69
N GLY A 55 7.66 23.66 -2.22
CA GLY A 55 6.33 23.11 -2.00
C GLY A 55 5.70 22.49 -3.25
N VAL A 56 5.90 23.09 -4.43
CA VAL A 56 5.46 22.51 -5.71
C VAL A 56 6.19 21.18 -6.00
N PHE A 57 7.49 21.09 -5.74
CA PHE A 57 8.23 19.84 -5.87
C PHE A 57 7.76 18.77 -4.86
N VAL A 58 7.43 19.15 -3.62
CA VAL A 58 6.84 18.22 -2.66
C VAL A 58 5.46 17.77 -3.12
N PHE A 59 4.61 18.67 -3.63
CA PHE A 59 3.32 18.30 -4.19
C PHE A 59 3.45 17.34 -5.39
N LEU A 60 4.49 17.51 -6.21
CA LEU A 60 4.81 16.58 -7.31
C LEU A 60 5.09 15.14 -6.81
N MET A 61 5.47 14.95 -5.55
CA MET A 61 5.60 13.62 -4.95
C MET A 61 4.29 12.83 -5.00
N GLN A 62 3.12 13.48 -5.02
CA GLN A 62 1.84 12.79 -5.13
C GLN A 62 1.70 12.04 -6.46
N LEU A 63 2.25 12.57 -7.55
CA LEU A 63 2.36 11.84 -8.81
C LEU A 63 3.33 10.66 -8.67
N GLY A 64 4.45 10.87 -7.97
CA GLY A 64 5.42 9.84 -7.67
C GLY A 64 4.83 8.65 -6.90
N PHE A 65 4.12 8.91 -5.80
CA PHE A 65 3.39 7.89 -5.03
C PHE A 65 2.32 7.20 -5.87
N SER A 66 1.53 7.96 -6.65
CA SER A 66 0.50 7.38 -7.51
C SER A 66 1.07 6.35 -8.48
N LEU A 67 2.18 6.68 -9.16
CA LEU A 67 2.83 5.77 -10.11
C LEU A 67 3.49 4.59 -9.41
N LEU A 68 4.15 4.82 -8.27
CA LEU A 68 4.79 3.76 -7.49
C LEU A 68 3.75 2.75 -6.99
N GLU A 69 2.65 3.22 -6.41
CA GLU A 69 1.56 2.37 -5.94
C GLU A 69 0.89 1.62 -7.09
N ALA A 70 0.48 2.34 -8.14
CA ALA A 70 -0.19 1.77 -9.31
C ALA A 70 0.69 0.74 -10.04
N GLY A 71 2.01 0.93 -10.03
CA GLY A 71 2.96 -0.02 -10.59
C GLY A 71 3.14 -1.27 -9.73
N THR A 72 3.06 -1.13 -8.40
CA THR A 72 3.32 -2.21 -7.44
C THR A 72 2.13 -3.14 -7.23
N VAL A 73 0.90 -2.61 -7.22
CA VAL A 73 -0.31 -3.42 -7.05
C VAL A 73 -0.61 -4.27 -8.29
N ARG A 74 -1.55 -5.21 -8.16
CA ARG A 74 -2.09 -5.98 -9.31
C ARG A 74 -2.97 -5.08 -10.20
N PHE A 75 -2.97 -5.36 -11.50
CA PHE A 75 -3.67 -4.56 -12.53
C PHE A 75 -5.13 -4.24 -12.19
N LYS A 76 -5.88 -5.22 -11.66
CA LYS A 76 -7.30 -5.13 -11.26
C LYS A 76 -7.65 -4.10 -10.17
N ASN A 77 -6.66 -3.37 -9.66
CA ASN A 77 -6.80 -2.38 -8.60
C ASN A 77 -6.22 -1.00 -8.97
N THR A 78 -5.73 -0.82 -10.20
CA THR A 78 -5.00 0.39 -10.62
C THR A 78 -5.90 1.63 -10.58
N ARG A 79 -7.13 1.55 -11.06
CA ARG A 79 -8.06 2.70 -11.09
C ARG A 79 -8.43 3.14 -9.68
N ASN A 80 -8.68 2.20 -8.78
CA ASN A 80 -8.94 2.47 -7.38
C ASN A 80 -7.77 3.21 -6.73
N ILE A 81 -6.54 2.79 -7.02
CA ILE A 81 -5.32 3.45 -6.52
C ILE A 81 -5.20 4.89 -7.05
N MET A 82 -5.46 5.13 -8.34
CA MET A 82 -5.39 6.48 -8.90
C MET A 82 -6.42 7.43 -8.28
N ILE A 83 -7.69 6.99 -8.16
CA ILE A 83 -8.75 7.78 -7.53
C ILE A 83 -8.41 8.04 -6.06
N LYS A 84 -7.94 7.01 -5.34
CA LYS A 84 -7.53 7.13 -3.94
C LYS A 84 -6.46 8.19 -3.75
N ASN A 85 -5.41 8.21 -4.57
CA ASN A 85 -4.30 9.17 -4.42
C ASN A 85 -4.72 10.63 -4.71
N VAL A 86 -5.60 10.85 -5.69
CA VAL A 86 -6.13 12.21 -5.94
C VAL A 86 -7.00 12.67 -4.77
N LEU A 87 -7.93 11.83 -4.33
CA LEU A 87 -8.81 12.15 -3.20
C LEU A 87 -8.04 12.27 -1.88
N ASP A 88 -6.95 11.52 -1.72
CA ASP A 88 -6.05 11.65 -0.58
C ASP A 88 -5.57 13.09 -0.41
N THR A 89 -5.07 13.67 -1.50
CA THR A 89 -4.58 15.04 -1.51
C THR A 89 -5.69 16.05 -1.24
N CYS A 90 -6.89 15.86 -1.83
CA CYS A 90 -8.04 16.73 -1.59
C CYS A 90 -8.49 16.72 -0.12
N VAL A 91 -8.63 15.53 0.47
CA VAL A 91 -9.06 15.37 1.87
C VAL A 91 -7.98 15.88 2.83
N SER A 92 -6.70 15.63 2.55
CA SER A 92 -5.58 16.18 3.31
C SER A 92 -5.60 17.72 3.30
N ALA A 93 -5.85 18.34 2.14
CA ALA A 93 -5.93 19.80 2.02
C ALA A 93 -7.08 20.36 2.85
N ILE A 94 -8.28 19.76 2.77
CA ILE A 94 -9.46 20.19 3.51
C ILE A 94 -9.22 20.03 5.03
N ALA A 95 -8.74 18.86 5.47
CA ALA A 95 -8.50 18.57 6.88
C ALA A 95 -7.43 19.49 7.49
N PHE A 96 -6.33 19.70 6.75
CA PHE A 96 -5.23 20.55 7.19
C PHE A 96 -5.61 22.04 7.19
N TRP A 97 -6.38 22.49 6.20
CA TRP A 97 -6.93 23.85 6.17
C TRP A 97 -7.87 24.14 7.34
N LEU A 98 -8.80 23.21 7.61
CA LEU A 98 -9.83 23.39 8.64
C LEU A 98 -9.26 23.32 10.07
N LEU A 99 -8.34 22.39 10.33
CA LEU A 99 -7.89 22.06 11.69
C LEU A 99 -6.38 21.85 11.77
N GLY A 100 -5.80 21.10 10.83
CA GLY A 100 -4.44 20.57 10.98
C GLY A 100 -3.36 21.63 11.07
N TYR A 101 -3.42 22.69 10.27
CA TYR A 101 -2.41 23.75 10.33
C TYR A 101 -2.43 24.50 11.68
N GLY A 102 -3.62 24.72 12.25
CA GLY A 102 -3.79 25.40 13.54
C GLY A 102 -3.29 24.53 14.70
N ILE A 103 -3.53 23.22 14.63
CA ILE A 103 -3.01 22.26 15.61
C ILE A 103 -1.48 22.12 15.50
N GLY A 104 -0.96 22.10 14.28
CA GLY A 104 0.47 21.92 14.01
C GLY A 104 1.31 23.15 14.32
N PHE A 105 0.90 24.33 13.85
CA PHE A 105 1.74 25.52 13.80
C PHE A 105 1.10 26.75 14.45
N GLY A 106 -0.14 26.65 14.93
CA GLY A 106 -0.76 27.72 15.71
C GLY A 106 -0.19 27.85 17.12
N GLU A 107 -0.51 28.97 17.77
CA GLU A 107 -0.24 29.18 19.19
C GLU A 107 -1.01 28.16 20.04
N GLY A 108 -0.36 27.70 21.11
CA GLY A 108 -0.97 26.79 22.06
C GLY A 108 -0.03 26.30 23.16
N SER A 109 -0.18 25.02 23.50
CA SER A 109 0.61 24.35 24.54
C SER A 109 1.92 23.83 23.97
N LYS A 110 2.75 23.20 24.80
CA LYS A 110 3.93 22.46 24.29
C LYS A 110 3.58 21.22 23.45
N VAL A 111 2.33 20.75 23.49
CA VAL A 111 1.92 19.47 22.88
C VAL A 111 1.11 19.67 21.60
N PHE A 112 0.25 20.70 21.58
CA PHE A 112 -0.56 21.03 20.41
C PHE A 112 -0.94 22.52 20.41
N GLY A 113 -1.10 23.06 19.20
CA GLY A 113 -1.65 24.39 18.91
C GLY A 113 -3.18 24.38 18.83
N TRP A 114 -3.80 25.56 18.87
CA TRP A 114 -5.25 25.69 18.69
C TRP A 114 -5.72 27.06 18.20
N LYS A 115 -4.84 28.06 18.07
CA LYS A 115 -5.18 29.42 17.62
C LYS A 115 -4.17 29.97 16.64
N TYR A 116 -4.64 30.69 15.64
CA TYR A 116 -3.79 31.58 14.84
C TYR A 116 -3.59 32.93 15.51
N ASP A 117 -2.66 33.73 14.96
CA ASP A 117 -2.35 35.09 15.41
C ASP A 117 -3.59 36.01 15.41
N ASP A 118 -4.58 35.73 14.54
CA ASP A 118 -5.86 36.43 14.45
C ASP A 118 -6.98 35.85 15.35
N GLY A 119 -6.67 34.81 16.13
CA GLY A 119 -7.58 34.11 17.03
C GLY A 119 -8.53 33.11 16.36
N SER A 120 -8.42 32.88 15.04
CA SER A 120 -9.22 31.88 14.32
C SER A 120 -8.73 30.43 14.55
N ILE A 121 -9.56 29.46 14.16
CA ILE A 121 -9.29 28.00 14.30
C ILE A 121 -8.93 27.36 12.94
N ALA A 122 -9.39 27.94 11.83
CA ALA A 122 -9.03 27.55 10.47
C ALA A 122 -8.26 28.68 9.77
N TYR A 123 -7.39 28.35 8.81
CA TYR A 123 -6.64 29.36 8.05
C TYR A 123 -7.62 30.23 7.23
N ALA A 124 -8.03 31.35 7.81
CA ALA A 124 -9.08 32.21 7.27
C ALA A 124 -8.55 33.58 6.80
N SER A 125 -7.40 34.01 7.31
CA SER A 125 -6.67 35.19 6.86
C SER A 125 -5.51 34.77 5.96
N GLY A 126 -5.25 35.52 4.89
CA GLY A 126 -4.16 35.20 3.93
C GLY A 126 -2.73 35.39 4.48
N GLN A 127 -2.55 35.48 5.79
CA GLN A 127 -1.25 35.64 6.44
C GLN A 127 -0.57 34.28 6.60
N ASN A 128 0.74 34.18 6.34
CA ASN A 128 1.52 32.92 6.39
C ASN A 128 1.16 31.90 5.30
N GLY A 129 0.68 32.34 4.14
CA GLY A 129 0.27 31.45 3.04
C GLY A 129 1.39 30.60 2.44
N VAL A 130 2.64 31.09 2.48
CA VAL A 130 3.80 30.31 2.02
C VAL A 130 4.07 29.14 2.96
N ASP A 131 4.08 29.38 4.27
CA ASP A 131 4.24 28.33 5.28
C ASP A 131 3.09 27.33 5.25
N TRP A 132 1.84 27.81 5.13
CA TRP A 132 0.68 26.94 5.03
C TRP A 132 0.80 26.00 3.82
N PHE A 133 1.10 26.54 2.64
CA PHE A 133 1.23 25.74 1.42
C PHE A 133 2.36 24.72 1.55
N PHE A 134 3.52 25.16 2.03
CA PHE A 134 4.68 24.27 2.22
C PHE A 134 4.33 23.14 3.21
N GLN A 135 3.80 23.45 4.39
CA GLN A 135 3.49 22.45 5.42
C GLN A 135 2.34 21.52 5.05
N PHE A 136 1.35 22.00 4.28
CA PHE A 136 0.29 21.16 3.72
C PHE A 136 0.89 20.02 2.89
N THR A 137 1.88 20.31 2.05
CA THR A 137 2.46 19.29 1.16
C THR A 137 3.17 18.17 1.94
N PHE A 138 3.73 18.46 3.12
CA PHE A 138 4.33 17.47 4.02
C PHE A 138 3.25 16.64 4.73
N CYS A 139 2.18 17.29 5.19
CA CYS A 139 1.03 16.61 5.76
C CYS A 139 0.41 15.63 4.76
N ALA A 140 0.17 16.08 3.53
CA ALA A 140 -0.35 15.26 2.44
C ALA A 140 0.60 14.09 2.15
N THR A 141 1.90 14.32 2.08
CA THR A 141 2.90 13.26 1.93
C THR A 141 2.81 12.21 3.04
N SER A 142 2.69 12.63 4.31
CA SER A 142 2.54 11.70 5.43
C SER A 142 1.27 10.85 5.32
N ALA A 143 0.17 11.45 4.84
CA ALA A 143 -1.10 10.78 4.62
C ALA A 143 -1.03 9.76 3.49
N THR A 144 -0.34 10.08 2.40
CA THR A 144 -0.22 9.20 1.24
C THR A 144 0.64 7.97 1.52
N ILE A 145 1.62 8.02 2.45
CA ILE A 145 2.51 6.87 2.74
C ILE A 145 1.75 5.57 3.08
N ILE A 146 0.66 5.64 3.84
CA ILE A 146 -0.14 4.44 4.18
C ILE A 146 -0.94 3.90 3.00
N ALA A 147 -1.19 4.73 1.98
CA ALA A 147 -2.15 4.43 0.94
C ALA A 147 -1.78 3.15 0.17
N GLY A 148 -0.49 2.91 -0.04
CA GLY A 148 0.01 1.66 -0.60
C GLY A 148 0.00 0.48 0.39
N ALA A 149 0.23 0.70 1.68
CA ALA A 149 0.28 -0.37 2.70
C ALA A 149 -1.05 -1.11 2.87
N VAL A 150 -2.16 -0.39 2.69
CA VAL A 150 -3.52 -0.91 2.84
C VAL A 150 -4.22 -1.18 1.49
N ALA A 151 -3.46 -1.11 0.40
CA ALA A 151 -3.97 -1.27 -0.97
C ALA A 151 -4.66 -2.63 -1.21
N GLU A 152 -5.54 -2.63 -2.21
CA GLU A 152 -6.27 -3.79 -2.78
C GLU A 152 -7.34 -4.42 -1.90
N ARG A 153 -7.43 -4.06 -0.61
CA ARG A 153 -8.39 -4.69 0.32
C ARG A 153 -9.07 -3.75 1.31
N THR A 154 -8.78 -2.45 1.24
CA THR A 154 -9.37 -1.45 2.14
C THR A 154 -10.48 -0.70 1.44
N HIS A 155 -11.59 -0.47 2.14
CA HIS A 155 -12.69 0.29 1.60
C HIS A 155 -12.27 1.76 1.39
N LEU A 156 -12.60 2.36 0.24
CA LEU A 156 -12.18 3.73 -0.08
C LEU A 156 -12.68 4.75 0.97
N TRP A 157 -13.93 4.67 1.40
CA TRP A 157 -14.47 5.52 2.48
C TRP A 157 -13.74 5.36 3.82
N ALA A 158 -13.33 4.15 4.18
CA ALA A 158 -12.54 3.95 5.40
C ALA A 158 -11.16 4.62 5.28
N TYR A 159 -10.52 4.49 4.11
CA TYR A 159 -9.28 5.17 3.81
C TYR A 159 -9.41 6.70 3.92
N LEU A 160 -10.41 7.30 3.27
CA LEU A 160 -10.62 8.76 3.29
C LEU A 160 -10.96 9.28 4.69
N THR A 161 -11.74 8.52 5.46
CA THR A 161 -12.05 8.87 6.86
C THR A 161 -10.77 8.89 7.69
N PHE A 162 -9.94 7.86 7.55
CA PHE A 162 -8.67 7.81 8.24
C PHE A 162 -7.73 8.95 7.81
N ASN A 163 -7.62 9.23 6.51
CA ASN A 163 -6.81 10.32 5.99
C ASN A 163 -7.22 11.67 6.61
N PHE A 164 -8.53 11.94 6.69
CA PHE A 164 -9.04 13.14 7.34
C PHE A 164 -8.51 13.28 8.78
N PHE A 165 -8.60 12.24 9.60
CA PHE A 165 -8.11 12.28 10.98
C PHE A 165 -6.59 12.35 11.09
N LEU A 166 -5.86 11.70 10.18
CA LEU A 166 -4.40 11.80 10.16
C LEU A 166 -3.98 13.24 9.87
N SER A 167 -4.56 13.86 8.84
CA SER A 167 -4.23 15.21 8.38
C SER A 167 -4.79 16.31 9.29
N ALA A 168 -5.89 16.06 10.00
CA ALA A 168 -6.46 17.02 10.95
C ALA A 168 -5.81 16.98 12.33
N LEU A 169 -5.37 15.80 12.81
CA LEU A 169 -5.00 15.61 14.21
C LEU A 169 -3.70 14.83 14.43
N ILE A 170 -3.57 13.62 13.86
CA ILE A 170 -2.47 12.70 14.22
C ILE A 170 -1.13 13.28 13.81
N TYR A 171 -0.98 13.67 12.54
CA TYR A 171 0.23 14.28 12.01
C TYR A 171 0.49 15.69 12.60
N PRO A 172 -0.50 16.60 12.63
CA PRO A 172 -0.32 17.93 13.20
C PRO A 172 0.23 17.96 14.63
N VAL A 173 -0.22 17.05 15.51
CA VAL A 173 0.31 17.01 16.90
C VAL A 173 1.80 16.69 16.93
N ILE A 174 2.26 15.75 16.10
CA ILE A 174 3.70 15.43 16.00
C ILE A 174 4.48 16.60 15.39
N ALA A 175 3.94 17.22 14.34
CA ALA A 175 4.52 18.43 13.76
C ALA A 175 4.63 19.56 14.79
N HIS A 176 3.62 19.74 15.63
CA HIS A 176 3.66 20.74 16.69
C HIS A 176 4.77 20.46 17.71
N VAL A 177 4.85 19.22 18.21
CA VAL A 177 5.82 18.84 19.22
C VAL A 177 7.26 19.05 18.75
N ILE A 178 7.56 18.76 17.47
CA ILE A 178 8.94 18.73 16.93
C ILE A 178 9.30 19.98 16.12
N TRP A 179 8.36 20.61 15.42
CA TRP A 179 8.64 21.73 14.49
C TRP A 179 8.05 23.07 14.87
N SER A 180 7.00 23.12 15.68
CA SER A 180 6.45 24.41 16.12
C SER A 180 7.41 25.12 17.06
N GLN A 181 7.50 26.45 16.97
CA GLN A 181 8.37 27.25 17.85
C GLN A 181 8.06 27.03 19.35
N GLY A 182 6.80 26.74 19.69
CA GLY A 182 6.35 26.45 21.06
C GLY A 182 6.38 24.97 21.45
N GLY A 183 6.77 24.09 20.54
CA GLY A 183 6.72 22.64 20.71
C GLY A 183 7.60 22.13 21.84
N LEU A 184 7.18 21.02 22.47
CA LEU A 184 7.89 20.41 23.59
C LEU A 184 9.32 20.02 23.24
N LEU A 185 9.54 19.47 22.04
CA LEU A 185 10.80 18.92 21.57
C LEU A 185 11.42 19.74 20.43
N ALA A 186 10.86 20.91 20.15
CA ALA A 186 11.30 21.77 19.07
C ALA A 186 12.75 22.23 19.25
N ALA A 187 13.50 22.23 18.15
CA ALA A 187 14.86 22.74 18.13
C ALA A 187 14.88 24.26 18.43
N SER A 188 15.23 24.64 19.65
CA SER A 188 15.15 26.02 20.14
C SER A 188 16.23 26.35 21.16
N GLN A 189 16.65 27.62 21.19
CA GLN A 189 17.58 28.14 22.18
C GLN A 189 16.91 28.40 23.54
N THR A 190 15.60 28.64 23.56
CA THR A 190 14.85 29.03 24.76
C THR A 190 14.19 27.85 25.46
N ASN A 191 13.88 26.77 24.73
CA ASN A 191 13.21 25.58 25.25
C ASN A 191 14.15 24.35 25.19
N THR A 192 15.22 24.36 25.99
CA THR A 192 16.15 23.22 26.04
C THR A 192 15.49 21.99 26.67
N VAL A 193 15.70 20.82 26.06
CA VAL A 193 15.20 19.52 26.55
C VAL A 193 16.39 18.61 26.78
N LEU A 194 16.49 18.00 27.96
CA LEU A 194 17.56 17.04 28.28
C LEU A 194 18.99 17.54 27.93
N ASN A 195 19.27 18.81 28.25
CA ASN A 195 20.55 19.47 27.92
C ASN A 195 20.89 19.50 26.41
N THR A 196 19.87 19.40 25.55
CA THR A 196 19.98 19.58 24.10
C THR A 196 19.19 20.81 23.66
N ILE A 197 19.31 21.16 22.38
CA ILE A 197 18.46 22.18 21.78
C ILE A 197 17.06 21.65 21.41
N GLY A 198 16.80 20.36 21.59
CA GLY A 198 15.62 19.67 21.06
C GLY A 198 15.99 18.60 20.03
N VAL A 199 15.00 18.19 19.25
CA VAL A 199 15.10 17.14 18.23
C VAL A 199 15.61 17.72 16.92
N LEU A 200 16.59 17.04 16.32
CA LEU A 200 17.08 17.32 14.98
C LEU A 200 16.26 16.51 13.98
N ASP A 201 15.31 17.15 13.33
CA ASP A 201 14.52 16.57 12.25
C ASP A 201 14.20 17.66 11.22
N ASN A 202 15.14 18.01 10.35
CA ASN A 202 15.01 19.18 9.47
C ASN A 202 13.82 19.09 8.51
N ALA A 203 13.63 17.94 7.86
CA ALA A 203 12.60 17.76 6.85
C ALA A 203 11.62 16.61 7.16
N GLY A 204 11.82 15.80 8.21
CA GLY A 204 10.73 14.93 8.69
C GLY A 204 10.98 13.44 8.53
N SER A 205 12.18 12.95 8.84
CA SER A 205 12.37 11.49 8.99
C SER A 205 11.45 10.97 10.10
N MET A 206 11.24 11.73 11.19
CA MET A 206 10.32 11.33 12.25
C MET A 206 8.90 11.86 11.98
N VAL A 207 8.77 13.18 11.78
CA VAL A 207 7.47 13.85 11.72
C VAL A 207 6.60 13.34 10.56
N VAL A 208 7.19 13.13 9.38
CA VAL A 208 6.45 12.66 8.18
C VAL A 208 6.61 11.16 8.03
N HIS A 209 7.85 10.68 7.91
CA HIS A 209 8.07 9.30 7.47
C HIS A 209 7.82 8.26 8.56
N VAL A 210 8.27 8.49 9.80
CA VAL A 210 7.90 7.58 10.90
C VAL A 210 6.39 7.67 11.19
N THR A 211 5.76 8.84 11.13
CA THR A 211 4.30 8.96 11.26
C THR A 211 3.56 8.12 10.21
N GLY A 212 3.88 8.30 8.93
CA GLY A 212 3.31 7.49 7.84
C GLY A 212 3.66 6.01 7.95
N GLY A 213 4.88 5.69 8.37
CA GLY A 213 5.39 4.31 8.50
C GLY A 213 4.79 3.52 9.66
N VAL A 214 4.64 4.12 10.85
CA VAL A 214 3.92 3.52 11.99
C VAL A 214 2.47 3.28 11.58
N THR A 215 1.87 4.27 10.93
CA THR A 215 0.50 4.17 10.46
C THR A 215 0.35 3.03 9.45
N SER A 216 1.30 2.90 8.51
CA SER A 216 1.37 1.78 7.55
C SER A 216 1.48 0.42 8.24
N LEU A 217 2.35 0.29 9.24
CA LEU A 217 2.50 -0.94 10.02
C LEU A 217 1.21 -1.33 10.74
N VAL A 218 0.61 -0.39 11.48
CA VAL A 218 -0.65 -0.63 12.21
C VAL A 218 -1.79 -0.94 11.24
N GLY A 219 -1.88 -0.20 10.14
CA GLY A 219 -2.88 -0.42 9.11
C GLY A 219 -2.76 -1.78 8.44
N ALA A 220 -1.55 -2.18 8.03
CA ALA A 220 -1.30 -3.49 7.43
C ALA A 220 -1.64 -4.65 8.40
N ILE A 221 -1.34 -4.51 9.69
CA ILE A 221 -1.69 -5.49 10.73
C ILE A 221 -3.21 -5.60 10.89
N LEU A 222 -3.93 -4.48 11.03
CA LEU A 222 -5.35 -4.47 11.36
C LEU A 222 -6.26 -4.79 10.16
N VAL A 223 -5.88 -4.36 8.96
CA VAL A 223 -6.56 -4.77 7.71
C VAL A 223 -6.26 -6.24 7.40
N GLY A 224 -5.07 -6.72 7.78
CA GLY A 224 -4.61 -8.09 7.53
C GLY A 224 -4.06 -8.29 6.12
N PRO A 225 -3.53 -9.48 5.82
CA PRO A 225 -2.87 -9.76 4.55
C PRO A 225 -3.84 -9.87 3.37
N ARG A 226 -3.39 -9.51 2.16
CA ARG A 226 -4.16 -9.77 0.92
C ARG A 226 -4.38 -11.27 0.75
N ILE A 227 -5.55 -11.63 0.24
CA ILE A 227 -5.91 -13.02 -0.05
C ILE A 227 -4.87 -13.62 -1.01
N GLY A 228 -4.33 -14.78 -0.63
CA GLY A 228 -3.30 -15.50 -1.38
C GLY A 228 -1.87 -14.97 -1.20
N ARG A 229 -1.63 -13.96 -0.34
CA ARG A 229 -0.26 -13.43 -0.13
C ARG A 229 0.66 -14.42 0.59
N PHE A 230 0.10 -15.22 1.49
CA PHE A 230 0.81 -16.24 2.25
C PHE A 230 0.13 -17.59 2.04
N ASP A 231 0.93 -18.64 1.81
CA ASP A 231 0.43 -20.01 1.69
C ASP A 231 0.09 -20.62 3.07
N ILE A 232 -0.29 -21.91 3.07
CA ILE A 232 -0.66 -22.65 4.30
C ILE A 232 0.51 -22.82 5.28
N ASP A 233 1.75 -22.83 4.76
CA ASP A 233 2.98 -22.86 5.56
C ASP A 233 3.36 -21.45 6.06
N GLY A 234 2.62 -20.43 5.65
CA GLY A 234 2.91 -19.03 5.92
C GLY A 234 4.06 -18.44 5.09
N LYS A 235 4.48 -19.10 4.02
CA LYS A 235 5.49 -18.59 3.09
C LYS A 235 4.87 -17.55 2.16
N VAL A 236 5.70 -16.59 1.77
CA VAL A 236 5.29 -15.50 0.87
C VAL A 236 5.07 -16.04 -0.54
N VAL A 237 3.89 -15.79 -1.09
CA VAL A 237 3.57 -16.02 -2.50
C VAL A 237 3.75 -14.69 -3.25
N PRO A 238 4.65 -14.62 -4.25
CA PRO A 238 4.89 -13.39 -5.00
C PRO A 238 3.66 -13.02 -5.83
N PHE A 239 3.25 -11.76 -5.75
CA PHE A 239 2.27 -11.20 -6.67
C PHE A 239 2.99 -10.47 -7.79
N LYS A 240 2.50 -10.68 -9.02
CA LYS A 240 2.96 -9.93 -10.18
C LYS A 240 2.56 -8.46 -10.03
N CYS A 241 3.54 -7.57 -10.05
CA CYS A 241 3.33 -6.14 -10.10
C CYS A 241 2.75 -5.74 -11.47
N HIS A 242 1.95 -4.68 -11.50
CA HIS A 242 1.34 -4.20 -12.74
C HIS A 242 2.39 -3.64 -13.72
N SER A 243 3.32 -2.80 -13.24
CA SER A 243 4.31 -2.15 -14.10
C SER A 243 5.55 -1.68 -13.33
N VAL A 244 6.68 -2.37 -13.53
CA VAL A 244 7.99 -1.95 -13.02
C VAL A 244 8.40 -0.57 -13.55
N VAL A 245 7.95 -0.20 -14.76
CA VAL A 245 8.19 1.13 -15.35
C VAL A 245 7.53 2.23 -14.52
N PHE A 246 6.30 2.01 -14.04
CA PHE A 246 5.63 2.97 -13.16
C PHE A 246 6.30 3.07 -11.79
N ILE A 247 6.78 1.95 -11.23
CA ILE A 247 7.55 1.96 -9.98
C ILE A 247 8.84 2.77 -10.13
N ALA A 248 9.59 2.55 -11.22
CA ALA A 248 10.82 3.29 -11.51
C ALA A 248 10.55 4.79 -11.75
N ALA A 249 9.55 5.12 -12.58
CA ALA A 249 9.17 6.51 -12.85
C ALA A 249 8.72 7.23 -11.56
N GLY A 250 7.88 6.57 -10.76
CA GLY A 250 7.44 7.06 -9.46
C GLY A 250 8.61 7.36 -8.53
N THR A 251 9.58 6.44 -8.46
CA THR A 251 10.79 6.59 -7.64
C THR A 251 11.64 7.81 -8.05
N ILE A 252 11.85 8.04 -9.34
CA ILE A 252 12.61 9.19 -9.83
C ILE A 252 11.85 10.51 -9.57
N ILE A 253 10.53 10.52 -9.75
CA ILE A 253 9.70 11.70 -9.44
C ILE A 253 9.74 12.00 -7.93
N LEU A 254 9.67 10.98 -7.08
CA LEU A 254 9.84 11.14 -5.64
C LEU A 254 11.23 11.73 -5.32
N TRP A 255 12.29 11.23 -5.95
CA TRP A 255 13.64 11.80 -5.78
C TRP A 255 13.68 13.30 -6.12
N VAL A 256 13.11 13.70 -7.26
CA VAL A 256 13.01 15.13 -7.61
C VAL A 256 12.27 15.91 -6.51
N GLY A 257 11.15 15.37 -6.02
CA GLY A 257 10.40 15.95 -4.93
C GLY A 257 11.21 16.12 -3.64
N PHE A 258 12.09 15.17 -3.31
CA PHE A 258 12.95 15.24 -2.13
C PHE A 258 13.95 16.41 -2.16
N TYR A 259 14.32 16.96 -3.32
CA TYR A 259 15.09 18.20 -3.36
C TYR A 259 14.29 19.40 -2.83
N GLY A 260 12.99 19.46 -3.16
CA GLY A 260 12.08 20.43 -2.56
C GLY A 260 11.81 20.14 -1.08
N PHE A 261 11.60 18.87 -0.74
CA PHE A 261 11.31 18.42 0.62
C PHE A 261 12.44 18.77 1.59
N ASN A 262 13.66 18.32 1.29
CA ASN A 262 14.80 18.55 2.17
C ASN A 262 15.35 19.97 2.02
N GLY A 263 15.52 20.45 0.78
CA GLY A 263 16.12 21.76 0.50
C GLY A 263 15.20 22.95 0.82
N GLY A 264 13.88 22.78 0.70
CA GLY A 264 12.89 23.78 1.10
C GLY A 264 12.75 23.95 2.61
N SER A 265 13.21 22.97 3.39
CA SER A 265 13.15 22.99 4.86
C SER A 265 14.27 23.82 5.49
N VAL A 266 15.24 24.30 4.70
CA VAL A 266 16.32 25.17 5.20
C VAL A 266 15.80 26.62 5.31
N SER A 267 15.73 27.12 6.55
CA SER A 267 15.27 28.47 6.84
C SER A 267 16.36 29.52 6.61
N LEU A 268 15.99 30.63 5.97
CA LEU A 268 16.86 31.81 5.84
C LEU A 268 16.95 32.62 7.16
N VAL A 269 15.97 32.46 8.05
CA VAL A 269 15.78 33.37 9.20
C VAL A 269 17.03 33.40 10.08
N GLY A 270 17.60 34.59 10.25
CA GLY A 270 18.80 34.81 11.08
C GLY A 270 20.13 34.47 10.41
N GLN A 271 20.13 34.15 9.11
CA GLN A 271 21.33 33.74 8.38
C GLN A 271 21.77 34.72 7.29
N PRO A 272 23.10 34.84 7.03
CA PRO A 272 23.62 35.48 5.82
C PRO A 272 23.13 34.75 4.55
N PRO A 273 22.67 35.47 3.51
CA PRO A 273 22.08 34.84 2.31
C PRO A 273 23.00 33.84 1.60
N LEU A 274 24.30 34.10 1.57
CA LEU A 274 25.27 33.20 0.94
C LEU A 274 25.45 31.89 1.72
N GLN A 275 25.34 31.93 3.05
CA GLN A 275 25.41 30.73 3.89
C GLN A 275 24.17 29.88 3.70
N TRP A 276 22.98 30.51 3.68
CA TRP A 276 21.72 29.82 3.38
C TRP A 276 21.77 29.03 2.06
N VAL A 277 22.29 29.62 0.97
CA VAL A 277 22.44 28.90 -0.31
C VAL A 277 23.40 27.72 -0.21
N GLN A 278 24.50 27.86 0.53
CA GLN A 278 25.46 26.77 0.74
C GLN A 278 24.84 25.62 1.55
N GLU A 279 23.96 25.93 2.50
CA GLU A 279 23.23 24.92 3.27
C GLU A 279 22.22 24.18 2.42
N VAL A 280 21.42 24.88 1.61
CA VAL A 280 20.51 24.26 0.63
C VAL A 280 21.30 23.33 -0.31
N ALA A 281 22.45 23.78 -0.81
CA ALA A 281 23.31 22.96 -1.65
C ALA A 281 23.84 21.72 -0.93
N ARG A 282 24.33 21.84 0.31
CA ARG A 282 24.78 20.71 1.14
C ARG A 282 23.65 19.71 1.36
N VAL A 283 22.45 20.18 1.65
CA VAL A 283 21.26 19.35 1.84
C VAL A 283 20.95 18.53 0.58
N CYS A 284 20.96 19.17 -0.59
CA CYS A 284 20.75 18.47 -1.86
C CYS A 284 21.83 17.40 -2.11
N VAL A 285 23.11 17.73 -1.89
CA VAL A 285 24.23 16.79 -2.03
C VAL A 285 24.06 15.59 -1.10
N ASN A 286 23.81 15.83 0.18
CA ASN A 286 23.66 14.76 1.17
C ASN A 286 22.43 13.88 0.89
N THR A 287 21.34 14.48 0.41
CA THR A 287 20.13 13.76 -0.02
C THR A 287 20.45 12.79 -1.15
N THR A 288 21.14 13.25 -2.20
CA THR A 288 21.56 12.41 -3.33
C THR A 288 22.51 11.30 -2.89
N ILE A 289 23.52 11.61 -2.09
CA ILE A 289 24.50 10.64 -1.62
C ILE A 289 23.80 9.53 -0.81
N SER A 290 22.94 9.88 0.15
CA SER A 290 22.23 8.90 0.98
C SER A 290 21.36 7.97 0.12
N ALA A 291 20.60 8.53 -0.83
CA ALA A 291 19.75 7.78 -1.76
C ALA A 291 20.56 6.81 -2.63
N SER A 292 21.65 7.29 -3.24
CA SER A 292 22.52 6.49 -4.10
C SER A 292 23.15 5.33 -3.35
N PHE A 293 23.73 5.58 -2.17
CA PHE A 293 24.37 4.52 -1.39
C PHE A 293 23.35 3.49 -0.87
N SER A 294 22.14 3.91 -0.50
CA SER A 294 21.07 2.99 -0.10
C SER A 294 20.64 2.07 -1.25
N GLY A 295 20.34 2.65 -2.42
CA GLY A 295 19.95 1.89 -3.60
C GLY A 295 21.02 0.90 -4.07
N VAL A 296 22.28 1.35 -4.17
CA VAL A 296 23.41 0.49 -4.57
C VAL A 296 23.65 -0.62 -3.55
N THR A 297 23.50 -0.34 -2.25
CA THR A 297 23.64 -1.36 -1.20
C THR A 297 22.62 -2.47 -1.38
N VAL A 298 21.34 -2.12 -1.50
CA VAL A 298 20.28 -3.12 -1.65
C VAL A 298 20.39 -3.85 -2.97
N TRP A 299 20.62 -3.15 -4.08
CA TRP A 299 20.86 -3.78 -5.38
C TRP A 299 22.00 -4.80 -5.32
N THR A 300 23.14 -4.44 -4.71
CA THR A 300 24.30 -5.35 -4.60
C THR A 300 23.98 -6.61 -3.79
N LEU A 301 23.20 -6.47 -2.71
CA LEU A 301 22.82 -7.58 -1.84
C LEU A 301 21.73 -8.47 -2.47
N THR A 302 20.81 -7.90 -3.23
CA THR A 302 19.71 -8.64 -3.86
C THR A 302 20.04 -9.17 -5.25
N TYR A 303 21.05 -8.62 -5.94
CA TYR A 303 21.48 -9.06 -7.28
C TYR A 303 21.88 -10.53 -7.34
N ARG A 304 22.32 -11.12 -6.21
CA ARG A 304 22.66 -12.54 -6.13
C ARG A 304 21.47 -13.48 -5.97
N ARG A 305 20.24 -12.95 -5.85
CA ARG A 305 19.03 -13.76 -5.83
C ARG A 305 18.80 -14.32 -7.24
N ARG A 306 18.33 -15.57 -7.34
CA ARG A 306 18.00 -16.22 -8.63
C ARG A 306 16.92 -15.48 -9.40
N GLU A 307 16.06 -14.76 -8.69
CA GLU A 307 15.03 -13.88 -9.22
C GLU A 307 15.28 -12.47 -8.66
N PRO A 308 15.79 -11.53 -9.48
CA PRO A 308 15.95 -10.14 -9.04
C PRO A 308 14.57 -9.51 -8.82
N VAL A 309 14.44 -8.74 -7.74
CA VAL A 309 13.22 -7.99 -7.35
C VAL A 309 13.57 -6.50 -7.43
N PRO A 310 13.40 -5.86 -8.61
CA PRO A 310 13.79 -4.46 -8.82
C PRO A 310 13.12 -3.49 -7.85
N GLU A 311 11.90 -3.81 -7.38
CA GLU A 311 11.12 -3.03 -6.43
C GLU A 311 11.89 -2.78 -5.14
N ASP A 312 12.66 -3.77 -4.67
CA ASP A 312 13.47 -3.64 -3.46
C ASP A 312 14.54 -2.55 -3.61
N THR A 313 15.13 -2.43 -4.81
CA THR A 313 16.14 -1.40 -5.09
C THR A 313 15.51 -0.02 -5.13
N PHE A 314 14.35 0.10 -5.77
CA PHE A 314 13.62 1.37 -5.90
C PHE A 314 13.14 1.90 -4.55
N ASN A 315 12.55 1.04 -3.73
CA ASN A 315 12.17 1.38 -2.37
C ASN A 315 13.37 1.69 -1.47
N ALA A 316 14.50 1.00 -1.64
CA ALA A 316 15.71 1.33 -0.90
C ALA A 316 16.27 2.71 -1.25
N VAL A 317 16.22 3.13 -2.51
CA VAL A 317 16.57 4.52 -2.91
C VAL A 317 15.71 5.51 -2.12
N ILE A 318 14.40 5.29 -2.06
CA ILE A 318 13.46 6.11 -1.27
C ILE A 318 13.81 6.04 0.22
N GLY A 319 14.16 4.87 0.76
CA GLY A 319 14.61 4.71 2.14
C GLY A 319 15.83 5.56 2.48
N GLY A 320 16.78 5.69 1.55
CA GLY A 320 17.93 6.58 1.69
C GLY A 320 17.55 8.06 1.68
N LEU A 321 16.59 8.45 0.84
CA LEU A 321 16.02 9.81 0.81
C LEU A 321 15.30 10.13 2.13
N VAL A 322 14.50 9.18 2.63
CA VAL A 322 13.78 9.26 3.91
C VAL A 322 14.72 9.42 5.10
N ALA A 323 15.81 8.65 5.15
CA ALA A 323 16.81 8.78 6.21
C ALA A 323 17.52 10.13 6.15
N ALA A 324 17.68 10.70 4.96
CA ALA A 324 18.32 11.99 4.77
C ALA A 324 17.48 13.16 5.34
N CYS A 325 16.17 13.03 5.51
CA CYS A 325 15.32 14.15 5.97
C CYS A 325 15.72 14.73 7.33
N ALA A 326 16.16 13.90 8.28
CA ALA A 326 16.65 14.36 9.57
C ALA A 326 18.14 14.75 9.53
N THR A 327 18.93 14.19 8.60
CA THR A 327 20.40 14.26 8.65
C THR A 327 21.01 15.22 7.64
N SER A 328 20.40 15.43 6.48
CA SER A 328 21.03 16.08 5.31
C SER A 328 21.55 17.48 5.59
N SER A 329 20.92 18.21 6.51
CA SER A 329 21.30 19.56 6.88
C SER A 329 22.40 19.62 7.94
N VAL A 330 22.52 18.59 8.78
CA VAL A 330 23.41 18.58 9.95
C VAL A 330 24.63 17.66 9.85
N VAL A 331 24.78 16.88 8.77
CA VAL A 331 25.89 15.93 8.59
C VAL A 331 26.81 16.28 7.43
N GLU A 332 28.01 15.72 7.46
CA GLU A 332 28.97 15.81 6.35
C GLU A 332 28.66 14.83 5.21
N PRO A 333 29.08 15.10 3.96
CA PRO A 333 28.81 14.23 2.80
C PRO A 333 29.28 12.77 2.96
N TYR A 334 30.43 12.54 3.60
CA TYR A 334 30.90 11.17 3.84
C TYR A 334 29.99 10.41 4.83
N ALA A 335 29.43 11.11 5.82
CA ALA A 335 28.50 10.54 6.77
C ALA A 335 27.16 10.22 6.10
N ALA A 336 26.69 11.07 5.18
CA ALA A 336 25.51 10.81 4.37
C ALA A 336 25.62 9.50 3.57
N ALA A 337 26.82 9.15 3.06
CA ALA A 337 27.05 7.87 2.38
C ALA A 337 26.87 6.68 3.33
N ILE A 338 27.45 6.75 4.53
CA ILE A 338 27.31 5.70 5.56
C ILE A 338 25.85 5.55 5.98
N ILE A 339 25.16 6.68 6.21
CA ILE A 339 23.74 6.71 6.56
C ILE A 339 22.91 6.03 5.47
N GLY A 340 23.20 6.31 4.20
CA GLY A 340 22.56 5.66 3.05
C GLY A 340 22.77 4.14 3.03
N VAL A 341 24.01 3.66 3.22
CA VAL A 341 24.29 2.21 3.31
C VAL A 341 23.45 1.56 4.40
N VAL A 342 23.44 2.14 5.61
CA VAL A 342 22.67 1.58 6.73
C VAL A 342 21.17 1.69 6.50
N ALA A 343 20.67 2.75 5.85
CA ALA A 343 19.27 2.86 5.46
C ALA A 343 18.83 1.69 4.56
N GLY A 344 19.66 1.31 3.57
CA GLY A 344 19.41 0.14 2.74
C GLY A 344 19.35 -1.17 3.53
N LEU A 345 20.22 -1.34 4.53
CA LEU A 345 20.18 -2.50 5.43
C LEU A 345 18.94 -2.50 6.32
N MET A 346 18.53 -1.34 6.82
CA MET A 346 17.33 -1.17 7.64
C MET A 346 16.05 -1.44 6.86
N TYR A 347 16.01 -1.04 5.58
CA TYR A 347 14.97 -1.42 4.65
C TYR A 347 14.84 -2.94 4.53
N LEU A 348 15.95 -3.65 4.23
CA LEU A 348 15.95 -5.11 4.11
C LEU A 348 15.55 -5.81 5.42
N LEU A 349 16.01 -5.29 6.57
CA LEU A 349 15.60 -5.78 7.88
C LEU A 349 14.09 -5.61 8.10
N GLY A 350 13.54 -4.46 7.73
CA GLY A 350 12.10 -4.19 7.78
C GLY A 350 11.31 -5.17 6.94
N CYS A 351 11.72 -5.40 5.69
CA CYS A 351 11.08 -6.37 4.79
C CYS A 351 11.07 -7.78 5.39
N TRP A 352 12.23 -8.21 5.91
CA TRP A 352 12.36 -9.52 6.54
C TRP A 352 11.44 -9.66 7.77
N LEU A 353 11.37 -8.64 8.64
CA LEU A 353 10.48 -8.66 9.81
C LEU A 353 9.00 -8.72 9.39
N MET A 354 8.60 -7.90 8.42
CA MET A 354 7.22 -7.87 7.93
C MET A 354 6.78 -9.25 7.42
N PHE A 355 7.58 -9.89 6.57
CA PHE A 355 7.28 -11.23 6.07
C PHE A 355 7.37 -12.30 7.17
N ARG A 356 8.34 -12.19 8.09
CA ARG A 356 8.49 -13.13 9.22
C ARG A 356 7.26 -13.18 10.13
N TYR A 357 6.52 -12.07 10.23
CA TYR A 357 5.28 -11.95 11.00
C TYR A 357 4.02 -11.99 10.12
N GLN A 358 4.14 -12.37 8.85
CA GLN A 358 3.03 -12.46 7.90
C GLN A 358 2.24 -11.16 7.74
N ILE A 359 2.92 -10.01 7.86
CA ILE A 359 2.35 -8.69 7.64
C ILE A 359 2.54 -8.34 6.16
N ASP A 360 1.43 -8.10 5.46
CA ASP A 360 1.44 -7.75 4.05
C ASP A 360 1.31 -6.24 3.85
N ASP A 361 2.43 -5.63 3.48
CA ASP A 361 2.49 -4.26 3.01
C ASP A 361 2.81 -4.29 1.50
N PRO A 362 1.82 -4.02 0.62
CA PRO A 362 1.97 -4.13 -0.83
C PRO A 362 3.14 -3.34 -1.41
N VAL A 363 3.36 -2.11 -0.93
CA VAL A 363 4.40 -1.23 -1.44
C VAL A 363 5.64 -1.18 -0.56
N GLN A 364 5.63 -1.94 0.54
CA GLN A 364 6.69 -1.94 1.54
C GLN A 364 6.90 -0.55 2.17
N ALA A 365 5.79 0.18 2.41
CA ALA A 365 5.81 1.51 3.00
C ALA A 365 6.40 1.52 4.41
N ALA A 366 6.07 0.54 5.26
CA ALA A 366 6.64 0.43 6.60
C ALA A 366 8.17 0.20 6.54
N PRO A 367 8.72 -0.80 5.83
CA PRO A 367 10.17 -0.91 5.61
C PRO A 367 10.83 0.40 5.15
N THR A 368 10.28 1.07 4.15
CA THR A 368 10.85 2.29 3.56
C THR A 368 10.78 3.49 4.50
N HIS A 369 9.64 3.72 5.16
CA HIS A 369 9.39 4.95 5.92
C HIS A 369 9.58 4.80 7.42
N LEU A 370 9.13 3.69 8.02
CA LEU A 370 9.30 3.42 9.45
C LEU A 370 10.77 3.10 9.76
N PHE A 371 11.33 2.07 9.13
CA PHE A 371 12.67 1.59 9.50
C PHE A 371 13.77 2.57 9.08
N CYS A 372 13.74 3.05 7.83
CA CYS A 372 14.73 4.04 7.37
C CYS A 372 14.53 5.42 8.02
N GLY A 373 13.28 5.85 8.26
CA GLY A 373 13.01 7.12 8.95
C GLY A 373 13.48 7.09 10.41
N SER A 374 13.25 5.96 11.10
CA SER A 374 13.78 5.76 12.46
C SER A 374 15.29 5.77 12.49
N TRP A 375 15.93 5.14 11.50
CA TRP A 375 17.37 5.20 11.33
C TRP A 375 17.86 6.63 11.07
N GLY A 376 17.21 7.41 10.20
CA GLY A 376 17.56 8.83 9.98
C GLY A 376 17.54 9.64 11.27
N GLY A 377 16.48 9.45 12.07
CA GLY A 377 16.36 10.09 13.39
C GLY A 377 17.49 9.71 14.37
N ILE A 378 17.83 8.43 14.46
CA ILE A 378 18.95 7.93 15.27
C ILE A 378 20.29 8.46 14.74
N ALA A 379 20.49 8.42 13.43
CA ALA A 379 21.70 8.85 12.74
C ALA A 379 21.99 10.34 12.96
N ALA A 380 20.97 11.20 13.04
CA ALA A 380 21.16 12.60 13.42
C ALA A 380 21.79 12.72 14.82
N GLY A 381 21.37 11.88 15.78
CA GLY A 381 21.97 11.84 17.12
C GLY A 381 23.42 11.30 17.16
N LEU A 382 23.86 10.61 16.11
CA LEU A 382 25.21 10.05 16.00
C LEU A 382 26.16 10.96 15.21
N PHE A 383 25.70 11.49 14.08
CA PHE A 383 26.52 12.14 13.06
C PHE A 383 26.33 13.66 12.94
N ALA A 384 25.38 14.28 13.67
CA ALA A 384 25.19 15.72 13.56
C ALA A 384 26.45 16.49 14.01
N THR A 385 26.93 17.40 13.17
CA THR A 385 28.05 18.28 13.50
C THR A 385 27.57 19.52 14.23
N LYS A 386 28.44 20.09 15.07
CA LYS A 386 28.13 21.35 15.77
C LYS A 386 27.82 22.46 14.77
N ASP A 387 28.66 22.60 13.74
CA ASP A 387 28.50 23.63 12.71
C ASP A 387 27.23 23.39 11.88
N GLY A 388 26.92 22.14 11.56
CA GLY A 388 25.68 21.76 10.89
C GLY A 388 24.45 22.22 11.67
N ILE A 389 24.41 21.95 12.98
CA ILE A 389 23.32 22.38 13.86
C ILE A 389 23.21 23.91 13.95
N VAL A 390 24.33 24.61 14.13
CA VAL A 390 24.36 26.09 14.21
C VAL A 390 23.85 26.69 12.92
N SER A 391 24.28 26.14 11.79
CA SER A 391 23.88 26.56 10.46
C SER A 391 22.35 26.35 10.31
N THR A 392 21.86 25.12 10.38
CA THR A 392 20.46 24.81 10.11
C THR A 392 19.46 25.44 11.08
N TYR A 393 19.78 25.47 12.38
CA TYR A 393 18.83 25.91 13.41
C TYR A 393 19.11 27.31 13.95
N GLY A 394 20.24 27.94 13.59
CA GLY A 394 20.60 29.28 14.08
C GLY A 394 20.92 29.33 15.58
N VAL A 395 21.13 28.18 16.23
CA VAL A 395 21.31 28.05 17.68
C VAL A 395 22.66 27.40 18.00
N VAL A 396 23.36 27.91 19.01
CA VAL A 396 24.56 27.27 19.55
C VAL A 396 24.17 26.03 20.37
N PRO A 397 24.53 24.81 19.96
CA PRO A 397 24.06 23.62 20.64
C PRO A 397 24.91 23.28 21.88
N ASN A 398 24.24 22.78 22.91
CA ASN A 398 24.86 22.22 24.11
C ASN A 398 25.28 20.75 23.93
N SER A 399 24.70 20.06 22.94
CA SER A 399 25.01 18.69 22.56
C SER A 399 24.91 18.52 21.05
N TRP A 400 25.73 17.64 20.47
CA TRP A 400 25.69 17.31 19.05
C TRP A 400 25.96 15.81 18.87
N GLY A 401 26.23 15.36 17.64
CA GLY A 401 26.43 13.95 17.31
C GLY A 401 27.49 13.27 18.19
N LEU A 402 27.15 12.08 18.66
CA LEU A 402 28.00 11.26 19.53
C LEU A 402 29.41 11.04 18.94
N PHE A 403 29.51 10.79 17.64
CA PHE A 403 30.80 10.52 16.98
C PHE A 403 31.71 11.75 16.83
N TYR A 404 31.16 12.95 17.05
CA TYR A 404 31.91 14.19 17.04
C TYR A 404 32.21 14.71 18.46
N GLY A 405 32.03 13.88 19.49
CA GLY A 405 32.31 14.24 20.89
C GLY A 405 31.21 15.06 21.57
N GLY A 406 29.99 15.11 21.02
CA GLY A 406 28.86 15.88 21.56
C GLY A 406 28.14 15.25 22.75
N GLY A 407 28.64 14.11 23.25
CA GLY A 407 28.02 13.34 24.33
C GLY A 407 26.80 12.52 23.89
N GLY A 408 26.15 11.85 24.84
CA GLY A 408 25.00 10.97 24.56
C GLY A 408 23.63 11.67 24.56
N TRP A 409 23.57 12.95 24.94
CA TRP A 409 22.30 13.67 25.12
C TRP A 409 21.53 13.86 23.82
N GLN A 410 22.22 14.22 22.73
CA GLN A 410 21.55 14.38 21.44
C GLN A 410 20.97 13.04 20.95
N LEU A 411 21.69 11.94 21.08
CA LEU A 411 21.17 10.61 20.74
C LEU A 411 19.95 10.24 21.60
N LEU A 412 20.00 10.52 22.91
CA LEU A 412 18.90 10.22 23.82
C LEU A 412 17.62 10.98 23.44
N VAL A 413 17.69 12.28 23.14
CA VAL A 413 16.50 13.05 22.76
C VAL A 413 15.89 12.55 21.45
N GLN A 414 16.71 12.14 20.46
CA GLN A 414 16.21 11.56 19.21
C GLN A 414 15.46 10.24 19.46
N ILE A 415 15.98 9.37 20.33
CA ILE A 415 15.33 8.09 20.68
C ILE A 415 14.01 8.34 21.41
N LEU A 416 13.98 9.27 22.37
CA LEU A 416 12.75 9.59 23.10
C LEU A 416 11.69 10.21 22.19
N ALA A 417 12.10 11.03 21.22
CA ALA A 417 11.21 11.56 20.20
C ALA A 417 10.62 10.44 19.34
N LEU A 418 11.43 9.49 18.86
CA LEU A 418 10.93 8.32 18.12
C LEU A 418 9.91 7.52 18.93
N LEU A 419 10.20 7.24 20.20
CA LEU A 419 9.27 6.54 21.09
C LEU A 419 7.95 7.30 21.28
N LEU A 420 8.02 8.63 21.38
CA LEU A 420 6.84 9.49 21.46
C LEU A 420 6.01 9.39 20.17
N VAL A 421 6.66 9.48 18.99
CA VAL A 421 5.97 9.34 17.70
C VAL A 421 5.34 7.95 17.57
N TYR A 422 6.07 6.88 17.90
CA TYR A 422 5.53 5.52 17.90
C TYR A 422 4.31 5.38 18.82
N ALA A 423 4.38 5.92 20.03
CA ALA A 423 3.32 5.81 21.01
C ALA A 423 2.08 6.60 20.57
N TRP A 424 2.23 7.88 20.20
CA TRP A 424 1.13 8.73 19.78
C TRP A 424 0.49 8.18 18.51
N VAL A 425 1.25 8.06 17.43
CA VAL A 425 0.75 7.64 16.12
C VAL A 425 0.22 6.22 16.18
N GLY A 426 0.95 5.31 16.83
CA GLY A 426 0.54 3.91 16.96
C GLY A 426 -0.78 3.76 17.70
N VAL A 427 -0.95 4.44 18.84
CA VAL A 427 -2.18 4.36 19.64
C VAL A 427 -3.34 5.02 18.90
N THR A 428 -3.17 6.22 18.36
CA THR A 428 -4.28 6.92 17.68
C THR A 428 -4.73 6.19 16.41
N THR A 429 -3.78 5.70 15.62
CA THR A 429 -4.09 4.90 14.42
C THR A 429 -4.75 3.58 14.81
N TYR A 430 -4.26 2.89 15.84
CA TYR A 430 -4.86 1.63 16.31
C TYR A 430 -6.33 1.84 16.73
N VAL A 431 -6.60 2.87 17.54
CA VAL A 431 -7.96 3.19 18.00
C VAL A 431 -8.89 3.46 16.80
N LEU A 432 -8.42 4.24 15.82
CA LEU A 432 -9.20 4.60 14.65
C LEU A 432 -9.50 3.39 13.75
N PHE A 433 -8.50 2.54 13.48
CA PHE A 433 -8.70 1.34 12.67
C PHE A 433 -9.58 0.31 13.37
N VAL A 434 -9.42 0.11 14.69
CA VAL A 434 -10.32 -0.78 15.47
C VAL A 434 -11.75 -0.25 15.45
N PHE A 435 -11.94 1.06 15.57
CA PHE A 435 -13.25 1.69 15.44
C PHE A 435 -13.86 1.39 14.06
N LEU A 436 -13.15 1.66 12.97
CA LEU A 436 -13.62 1.36 11.60
C LEU A 436 -13.88 -0.14 11.39
N GLY A 437 -13.05 -1.00 11.97
CA GLY A 437 -13.23 -2.45 11.94
C GLY A 437 -14.49 -2.90 12.68
N ALA A 438 -14.81 -2.28 13.82
CA ALA A 438 -16.00 -2.60 14.60
C ALA A 438 -17.32 -2.27 13.87
N PHE A 439 -17.30 -1.29 12.96
CA PHE A 439 -18.43 -0.98 12.06
C PHE A 439 -18.45 -1.82 10.78
N GLY A 440 -17.47 -2.70 10.58
CA GLY A 440 -17.39 -3.56 9.39
C GLY A 440 -17.08 -2.81 8.10
N VAL A 441 -16.48 -1.61 8.19
CA VAL A 441 -16.17 -0.77 7.01
C VAL A 441 -14.69 -0.75 6.63
N LEU A 442 -13.81 -1.33 7.46
CA LEU A 442 -12.36 -1.25 7.26
C LEU A 442 -11.87 -2.02 6.02
N ARG A 443 -12.22 -3.32 5.94
CA ARG A 443 -11.81 -4.22 4.85
C ARG A 443 -13.00 -4.49 3.92
N VAL A 444 -12.75 -4.56 2.62
CA VAL A 444 -13.74 -4.97 1.61
C VAL A 444 -14.12 -6.45 1.77
N LYS A 445 -15.20 -6.87 1.12
CA LYS A 445 -15.59 -8.29 1.14
C LYS A 445 -14.62 -9.14 0.34
N ARG A 446 -14.58 -10.43 0.67
CA ARG A 446 -13.73 -11.42 -0.02
C ARG A 446 -13.91 -11.39 -1.54
N GLN A 447 -15.16 -11.41 -2.01
CA GLN A 447 -15.48 -11.38 -3.43
C GLN A 447 -14.99 -10.10 -4.13
N GLU A 448 -15.10 -8.96 -3.44
CA GLU A 448 -14.66 -7.66 -3.95
C GLU A 448 -13.13 -7.59 -4.08
N GLU A 449 -12.39 -8.21 -3.15
CA GLU A 449 -10.92 -8.32 -3.20
C GLU A 449 -10.45 -9.33 -4.28
N GLU A 450 -11.20 -10.41 -4.50
CA GLU A 450 -10.92 -11.45 -5.50
C GLU A 450 -11.15 -10.95 -6.93
N VAL A 451 -12.27 -10.27 -7.21
CA VAL A 451 -12.52 -9.67 -8.53
C VAL A 451 -11.63 -8.44 -8.76
N GLY A 452 -11.33 -7.68 -7.71
CA GLY A 452 -10.55 -6.44 -7.78
C GLY A 452 -11.42 -5.20 -7.57
N LEU A 453 -10.84 -4.20 -6.91
CA LEU A 453 -11.55 -2.99 -6.49
C LEU A 453 -11.94 -2.08 -7.66
N ASP A 454 -11.30 -2.22 -8.82
CA ASP A 454 -11.63 -1.44 -10.01
C ASP A 454 -13.02 -1.84 -10.50
N VAL A 455 -13.25 -3.14 -10.70
CA VAL A 455 -14.55 -3.68 -11.09
C VAL A 455 -15.56 -3.49 -9.97
N ALA A 456 -15.20 -3.80 -8.73
CA ALA A 456 -16.14 -3.79 -7.61
C ALA A 456 -16.71 -2.40 -7.26
N PHE A 457 -15.94 -1.31 -7.48
CA PHE A 457 -16.35 0.03 -7.04
C PHE A 457 -16.36 1.10 -8.13
N HIS A 458 -15.63 0.90 -9.23
CA HIS A 458 -15.43 1.95 -10.23
C HIS A 458 -16.00 1.62 -11.60
N GLY A 459 -16.49 0.39 -11.82
CA GLY A 459 -17.10 -0.08 -13.06
C GLY A 459 -16.08 -0.12 -14.20
N GLY A 460 -15.69 -1.30 -14.65
CA GLY A 460 -14.72 -1.46 -15.74
C GLY A 460 -14.87 -2.81 -16.41
N GLU A 461 -15.85 -2.91 -17.31
CA GLU A 461 -15.62 -3.60 -18.58
C GLU A 461 -15.16 -2.50 -19.54
N ASP A 462 -14.14 -2.76 -20.36
CA ASP A 462 -13.57 -1.77 -21.27
C ASP A 462 -14.65 -1.14 -22.17
N GLU A 463 -14.88 0.16 -22.02
CA GLU A 463 -15.55 0.98 -23.04
C GLU A 463 -14.57 1.13 -24.21
N GLY A 464 -14.73 0.29 -25.23
CA GLY A 464 -13.91 0.32 -26.43
C GLY A 464 -14.53 -0.46 -27.58
N GLU A 465 -15.71 0.00 -28.04
CA GLU A 465 -16.22 0.03 -29.44
C GLU A 465 -17.75 -0.19 -29.49
N GLU A 466 -18.49 0.92 -29.56
CA GLU A 466 -19.82 0.95 -30.18
C GLU A 466 -19.67 0.56 -31.65
N PHE A 467 -20.01 -0.67 -32.01
CA PHE A 467 -20.45 -1.00 -33.36
C PHE A 467 -21.97 -1.15 -33.36
N ASP A 468 -22.62 -0.28 -34.12
CA ASP A 468 -24.05 -0.34 -34.45
C ASP A 468 -24.43 -1.76 -34.87
N MET A 469 -25.19 -2.46 -34.02
CA MET A 469 -25.82 -3.74 -34.35
C MET A 469 -27.26 -3.47 -34.77
N GLU A 470 -27.48 -3.33 -36.08
CA GLU A 470 -28.79 -3.54 -36.69
C GLU A 470 -29.33 -4.94 -36.32
N ASP A 471 -30.63 -4.98 -36.05
CA ASP A 471 -31.43 -6.15 -35.70
C ASP A 471 -31.02 -7.43 -36.44
N SER A 472 -30.56 -8.44 -35.69
CA SER A 472 -30.64 -9.84 -36.15
C SER A 472 -31.31 -10.72 -35.10
N GLN A 473 -32.40 -11.35 -35.56
CA GLN A 473 -33.26 -12.28 -34.85
C GLN A 473 -32.53 -13.58 -34.51
N TYR A 474 -31.82 -13.69 -33.39
CA TYR A 474 -31.59 -14.97 -32.72
C TYR A 474 -31.49 -14.76 -31.21
N GLY A 475 -32.46 -15.32 -30.47
CA GLY A 475 -32.55 -15.21 -29.02
C GLY A 475 -31.45 -16.02 -28.31
N GLY A 476 -30.33 -15.37 -27.98
CA GLY A 476 -29.33 -15.85 -27.04
C GLY A 476 -29.49 -15.17 -25.68
N ARG A 477 -29.55 -15.94 -24.59
CA ARG A 477 -29.65 -15.38 -23.23
C ARG A 477 -28.32 -14.73 -22.85
N ARG A 478 -28.37 -13.42 -22.62
CA ARG A 478 -27.33 -12.61 -21.95
C ARG A 478 -26.87 -13.28 -20.65
N PHE A 479 -25.57 -13.28 -20.41
CA PHE A 479 -24.97 -13.37 -19.07
C PHE A 479 -25.73 -12.40 -18.15
N LEU A 480 -26.35 -12.92 -17.10
CA LEU A 480 -27.15 -12.12 -16.18
C LEU A 480 -26.21 -11.30 -15.28
N SER A 481 -26.09 -10.03 -15.64
CA SER A 481 -25.74 -8.89 -14.79
C SER A 481 -26.17 -9.11 -13.33
N THR A 482 -25.19 -8.96 -12.43
CA THR A 482 -25.37 -8.95 -10.98
C THR A 482 -26.47 -7.97 -10.57
N ARG A 483 -27.59 -8.52 -10.12
CA ARG A 483 -28.74 -7.76 -9.62
C ARG A 483 -28.34 -6.99 -8.35
N SER A 484 -28.50 -5.68 -8.41
CA SER A 484 -28.48 -4.72 -7.29
C SER A 484 -29.06 -5.30 -5.98
N MET A 485 -28.20 -5.45 -4.96
CA MET A 485 -28.65 -5.72 -3.58
C MET A 485 -28.90 -4.40 -2.85
N HIS A 486 -30.18 -4.11 -2.61
CA HIS A 486 -30.61 -3.07 -1.67
C HIS A 486 -30.20 -3.45 -0.24
N HIS A 487 -29.39 -2.58 0.40
CA HIS A 487 -29.04 -2.67 1.82
C HIS A 487 -30.24 -2.33 2.72
N ARG A 488 -30.52 -3.18 3.72
CA ARG A 488 -31.27 -2.80 4.93
C ARG A 488 -30.30 -2.80 6.11
N MET A 489 -30.11 -1.65 6.76
CA MET A 489 -29.36 -1.54 8.02
C MET A 489 -30.15 -2.19 9.18
N PRO A 490 -29.52 -3.00 10.05
CA PRO A 490 -30.16 -3.45 11.28
C PRO A 490 -30.19 -2.33 12.35
N GLY A 491 -31.23 -2.37 13.20
CA GLY A 491 -31.56 -1.31 14.15
C GLY A 491 -30.62 -1.23 15.37
N VAL A 492 -30.38 0.00 15.81
CA VAL A 492 -29.48 0.43 16.91
C VAL A 492 -29.63 -0.38 18.21
N LEU A 493 -30.82 -0.92 18.50
CA LEU A 493 -31.10 -1.65 19.74
C LEU A 493 -30.47 -3.06 19.78
N GLU A 494 -30.32 -3.71 18.63
CA GLU A 494 -29.73 -5.06 18.53
C GLU A 494 -28.20 -5.02 18.72
N THR A 495 -27.59 -3.90 18.34
CA THR A 495 -26.17 -3.58 18.52
C THR A 495 -25.81 -3.38 20.00
N ILE A 496 -26.69 -2.75 20.79
CA ILE A 496 -26.46 -2.49 22.23
C ILE A 496 -26.48 -3.79 23.05
N VAL A 497 -27.36 -4.74 22.70
CA VAL A 497 -27.44 -6.03 23.41
C VAL A 497 -26.21 -6.91 23.17
N ARG A 498 -25.56 -6.79 22.01
CA ARG A 498 -24.30 -7.50 21.70
C ARG A 498 -23.09 -6.94 22.44
N MET A 499 -23.12 -5.67 22.86
CA MET A 499 -22.02 -5.02 23.61
C MET A 499 -21.91 -5.48 25.07
N LEU A 500 -22.95 -6.07 25.66
CA LEU A 500 -23.03 -6.35 27.10
C LEU A 500 -22.60 -7.77 27.53
N ASN A 501 -22.04 -8.59 26.63
CA ASN A 501 -21.62 -9.95 26.98
C ASN A 501 -20.11 -10.05 27.25
N PRO A 502 -19.63 -10.12 28.51
CA PRO A 502 -18.22 -9.96 28.86
C PRO A 502 -17.35 -11.21 28.61
N LYS A 503 -17.90 -12.30 28.04
CA LYS A 503 -17.19 -13.59 27.92
C LYS A 503 -16.34 -13.77 26.65
N ARG A 504 -16.04 -12.71 25.89
CA ARG A 504 -15.17 -12.80 24.69
C ARG A 504 -13.90 -11.93 24.72
N TRP A 505 -13.63 -11.22 25.81
CA TRP A 505 -12.35 -10.53 25.99
C TRP A 505 -11.40 -11.37 26.85
N GLY A 506 -10.48 -12.12 26.23
CA GLY A 506 -9.40 -12.78 26.95
C GLY A 506 -8.52 -13.75 26.13
N ARG A 507 -7.28 -13.30 25.87
CA ARG A 507 -6.03 -14.02 25.48
C ARG A 507 -5.90 -14.60 24.05
N PRO A 508 -4.82 -14.28 23.31
CA PRO A 508 -4.43 -14.98 22.09
C PRO A 508 -3.76 -16.32 22.48
N GLY A 509 -4.45 -17.43 22.23
CA GLY A 509 -3.90 -18.77 22.38
C GLY A 509 -2.90 -19.11 21.27
N GLY A 510 -1.87 -19.90 21.61
CA GLY A 510 -0.80 -20.33 20.71
C GLY A 510 -1.22 -21.31 19.59
N PRO A 511 -0.26 -21.86 18.83
CA PRO A 511 -0.46 -22.39 17.47
C PRO A 511 -1.26 -23.69 17.32
N ALA A 512 -1.93 -24.19 18.36
CA ALA A 512 -2.55 -25.51 18.34
C ALA A 512 -4.10 -25.49 18.32
N GLU A 513 -4.75 -24.33 18.49
CA GLU A 513 -6.22 -24.24 18.55
C GLU A 513 -6.84 -23.40 17.42
N ALA A 514 -6.04 -22.96 16.44
CA ALA A 514 -6.48 -22.21 15.26
C ALA A 514 -7.16 -23.07 14.17
N PHE A 515 -7.49 -24.34 14.44
CA PHE A 515 -8.23 -25.21 13.51
C PHE A 515 -9.77 -25.16 13.70
N GLY A 516 -10.28 -24.25 14.54
CA GLY A 516 -11.71 -24.16 14.88
C GLY A 516 -12.47 -22.99 14.26
N GLN A 517 -11.86 -22.18 13.40
CA GLN A 517 -12.63 -21.22 12.61
C GLN A 517 -13.40 -22.02 11.56
N LYS A 518 -14.72 -22.07 11.69
CA LYS A 518 -15.63 -22.67 10.71
C LYS A 518 -15.23 -22.16 9.33
N ARG A 519 -14.53 -23.00 8.57
CA ARG A 519 -14.45 -22.87 7.12
C ARG A 519 -15.89 -22.84 6.64
N ASP A 520 -16.26 -21.91 5.78
CA ASP A 520 -17.62 -21.80 5.27
C ASP A 520 -17.90 -23.04 4.40
N VAL A 521 -18.31 -24.12 5.07
CA VAL A 521 -18.77 -25.35 4.42
C VAL A 521 -20.05 -24.99 3.70
N TRP A 522 -19.97 -24.86 2.38
CA TRP A 522 -21.17 -24.89 1.57
C TRP A 522 -21.78 -26.28 1.73
N HIS A 523 -22.92 -26.34 2.38
CA HIS A 523 -23.64 -27.58 2.60
C HIS A 523 -25.07 -27.45 2.07
N ARG A 524 -25.50 -28.45 1.32
CA ARG A 524 -26.90 -28.66 0.99
C ARG A 524 -27.47 -29.59 2.05
N ALA A 525 -28.47 -29.10 2.78
CA ALA A 525 -29.21 -29.90 3.75
C ALA A 525 -29.84 -31.12 3.07
N LEU A 526 -30.18 -32.12 3.89
CA LEU A 526 -30.76 -33.38 3.41
C LEU A 526 -32.01 -33.12 2.54
N ASP A 527 -31.97 -33.57 1.30
CA ASP A 527 -33.03 -33.42 0.31
C ASP A 527 -33.52 -34.81 -0.14
N SER A 528 -34.80 -34.91 -0.50
CA SER A 528 -35.48 -36.20 -0.74
C SER A 528 -35.87 -36.35 -2.21
N THR A 529 -35.48 -37.47 -2.82
CA THR A 529 -35.84 -37.86 -4.18
C THR A 529 -36.52 -39.23 -4.18
N PRO A 530 -37.18 -39.65 -5.28
CA PRO A 530 -37.66 -41.03 -5.44
C PRO A 530 -36.57 -42.11 -5.30
N TYR A 531 -35.29 -41.71 -5.36
CA TYR A 531 -34.12 -42.59 -5.29
C TYR A 531 -33.36 -42.52 -3.96
N GLY A 532 -33.87 -41.77 -2.98
CA GLY A 532 -33.29 -41.67 -1.64
C GLY A 532 -33.04 -40.24 -1.18
N GLN A 533 -32.41 -40.14 -0.01
CA GLN A 533 -32.04 -38.87 0.61
C GLN A 533 -30.57 -38.56 0.33
N PHE A 534 -30.26 -37.31 0.00
CA PHE A 534 -28.90 -36.87 -0.28
C PHE A 534 -28.58 -35.55 0.44
N SER A 535 -27.30 -35.32 0.70
CA SER A 535 -26.77 -34.05 1.19
C SER A 535 -25.40 -33.83 0.57
N LEU A 536 -25.02 -32.59 0.31
CA LEU A 536 -23.68 -32.24 -0.15
C LEU A 536 -22.98 -31.40 0.92
N ALA A 537 -21.70 -31.63 1.12
CA ALA A 537 -20.83 -30.74 1.86
C ALA A 537 -19.54 -30.55 1.05
N MET A 538 -19.20 -29.31 0.76
CA MET A 538 -17.96 -28.94 0.09
C MET A 538 -17.02 -28.35 1.12
N TYR A 539 -15.76 -28.77 1.05
CA TYR A 539 -14.71 -28.28 1.93
C TYR A 539 -13.63 -27.58 1.12
N GLU A 540 -13.40 -26.31 1.43
CA GLU A 540 -12.38 -25.50 0.78
C GLU A 540 -10.99 -26.04 1.14
N ALA A 541 -10.29 -26.55 0.12
CA ALA A 541 -8.91 -27.00 0.20
C ALA A 541 -7.92 -26.03 -0.48
N ASN A 542 -8.41 -25.18 -1.39
CA ASN A 542 -7.62 -24.18 -2.14
C ASN A 542 -7.89 -22.75 -1.65
N TYR A 543 -6.91 -21.85 -1.84
CA TYR A 543 -6.99 -20.44 -1.41
C TYR A 543 -7.82 -19.54 -2.34
N VAL A 544 -7.98 -19.95 -3.60
CA VAL A 544 -8.84 -19.34 -4.61
C VAL A 544 -9.99 -20.31 -4.83
N MET A 545 -11.24 -19.84 -4.69
CA MET A 545 -12.42 -20.66 -4.97
C MET A 545 -12.61 -20.76 -6.49
N GLU A 546 -11.78 -21.56 -7.15
CA GLU A 546 -11.96 -21.97 -8.55
C GLU A 546 -12.82 -23.23 -8.68
N ASP A 547 -13.02 -23.96 -7.58
CA ASP A 547 -13.80 -25.19 -7.55
C ASP A 547 -15.29 -24.90 -7.44
N THR A 548 -16.09 -25.67 -8.19
CA THR A 548 -17.54 -25.67 -8.06
C THR A 548 -18.07 -27.07 -7.80
N ALA A 549 -19.22 -27.16 -7.15
CA ALA A 549 -19.93 -28.41 -6.97
C ALA A 549 -21.43 -28.19 -7.12
N GLU A 550 -22.12 -29.24 -7.54
CA GLU A 550 -23.57 -29.27 -7.69
C GLU A 550 -24.13 -30.65 -7.38
N VAL A 551 -25.37 -30.66 -6.88
CA VAL A 551 -26.17 -31.89 -6.77
C VAL A 551 -27.57 -31.59 -7.22
N GLU A 552 -28.07 -32.34 -8.19
CA GLU A 552 -29.39 -32.14 -8.77
C GLU A 552 -30.18 -33.43 -8.79
N GLY A 553 -31.41 -33.37 -8.27
CA GLY A 553 -32.34 -34.48 -8.24
C GLY A 553 -33.30 -34.44 -9.42
N SER A 554 -33.54 -35.57 -10.07
CA SER A 554 -34.55 -35.71 -11.13
C SER A 554 -35.36 -37.00 -10.97
N SER A 555 -36.38 -37.15 -11.83
CA SER A 555 -37.14 -38.40 -11.97
C SER A 555 -36.30 -39.57 -12.51
N SER A 556 -35.08 -39.32 -12.99
CA SER A 556 -34.20 -40.34 -13.56
C SER A 556 -33.01 -40.70 -12.66
N GLY A 557 -32.79 -39.94 -11.57
CA GLY A 557 -31.69 -40.16 -10.63
C GLY A 557 -31.21 -38.90 -9.91
N VAL A 558 -30.20 -39.06 -9.06
CA VAL A 558 -29.46 -37.97 -8.41
C VAL A 558 -28.13 -37.78 -9.11
N TYR A 559 -27.89 -36.60 -9.65
CA TYR A 559 -26.64 -36.19 -10.26
C TYR A 559 -25.81 -35.41 -9.23
N ILE A 560 -24.50 -35.68 -9.20
CA ILE A 560 -23.52 -35.03 -8.34
C ILE A 560 -22.34 -34.64 -9.24
N GLY A 561 -22.00 -33.35 -9.29
CA GLY A 561 -20.86 -32.81 -10.03
C GLY A 561 -19.89 -32.11 -9.09
N VAL A 562 -18.59 -32.34 -9.29
CA VAL A 562 -17.50 -31.58 -8.66
C VAL A 562 -16.52 -31.20 -9.76
N HIS A 563 -16.21 -29.92 -9.87
CA HIS A 563 -15.39 -29.33 -10.92
C HIS A 563 -14.27 -28.54 -10.26
N ASP A 564 -13.02 -28.94 -10.48
CA ASP A 564 -11.81 -28.27 -10.01
C ASP A 564 -11.36 -27.31 -11.10
N GLY A 565 -11.45 -26.01 -10.84
CA GLY A 565 -11.09 -24.98 -11.83
C GLY A 565 -9.57 -24.84 -11.94
N HIS A 566 -9.07 -24.43 -13.10
CA HIS A 566 -7.65 -24.17 -13.30
C HIS A 566 -7.44 -22.89 -14.08
N GLY A 567 -6.73 -21.95 -13.47
CA GLY A 567 -6.41 -20.66 -14.09
C GLY A 567 -7.56 -19.64 -14.02
N GLY A 568 -8.69 -20.01 -13.41
CA GLY A 568 -9.91 -19.21 -13.30
C GLY A 568 -11.14 -20.07 -12.92
N THR A 569 -12.27 -19.41 -12.59
CA THR A 569 -13.54 -20.06 -12.24
C THR A 569 -14.43 -20.35 -13.45
N GLU A 570 -14.13 -19.75 -14.60
CA GLU A 570 -15.04 -19.64 -15.72
C GLU A 570 -15.41 -21.01 -16.29
N THR A 571 -14.44 -21.92 -16.43
CA THR A 571 -14.70 -23.27 -16.93
C THR A 571 -15.47 -24.12 -15.92
N SER A 572 -15.13 -24.05 -14.63
CA SER A 572 -15.81 -24.84 -13.60
C SER A 572 -17.24 -24.32 -13.33
N GLU A 573 -17.49 -23.02 -13.43
CA GLU A 573 -18.84 -22.43 -13.43
C GLU A 573 -19.62 -22.83 -14.68
N PHE A 574 -18.98 -22.79 -15.86
CA PHE A 574 -19.61 -23.22 -17.10
C PHE A 574 -20.02 -24.70 -17.04
N LEU A 575 -19.17 -25.57 -16.50
CA LEU A 575 -19.48 -26.99 -16.28
C LEU A 575 -20.70 -27.14 -15.37
N LYS A 576 -20.70 -26.45 -14.23
CA LYS A 576 -21.83 -26.46 -13.28
C LYS A 576 -23.14 -26.03 -13.93
N GLU A 577 -23.12 -25.05 -14.83
CA GLU A 577 -24.35 -24.53 -15.45
C GLU A 577 -24.86 -25.40 -16.61
N ASN A 578 -23.96 -26.10 -17.31
CA ASN A 578 -24.27 -26.72 -18.61
C ASN A 578 -24.18 -28.25 -18.62
N LEU A 579 -23.29 -28.86 -17.82
CA LEU A 579 -23.01 -30.30 -17.92
C LEU A 579 -24.22 -31.15 -17.50
N TYR A 580 -24.88 -30.80 -16.40
CA TYR A 580 -26.10 -31.49 -15.97
C TYR A 580 -27.22 -31.37 -17.02
N PHE A 581 -27.38 -30.21 -17.64
CA PHE A 581 -28.37 -30.00 -18.70
C PHE A 581 -28.09 -30.89 -19.92
N ASN A 582 -26.83 -30.94 -20.36
CA ASN A 582 -26.40 -31.78 -21.48
C ASN A 582 -26.56 -33.27 -21.16
N LEU A 583 -26.26 -33.69 -19.93
CA LEU A 583 -26.52 -35.07 -19.48
C LEU A 583 -28.01 -35.42 -19.57
N LYS A 584 -28.88 -34.55 -19.09
CA LYS A 584 -30.33 -34.75 -19.16
C LYS A 584 -30.81 -34.85 -20.61
N ALA A 585 -30.31 -33.99 -21.49
CA ALA A 585 -30.64 -34.03 -22.92
C ALA A 585 -30.21 -35.37 -23.54
N GLN A 586 -28.99 -35.81 -23.29
CA GLN A 586 -28.46 -37.08 -23.81
C GLN A 586 -29.23 -38.30 -23.27
N PHE A 587 -29.58 -38.32 -21.99
CA PHE A 587 -30.41 -39.39 -21.42
C PHE A 587 -31.79 -39.44 -22.06
N MET A 588 -32.42 -38.30 -22.33
CA MET A 588 -33.72 -38.25 -23.02
C MET A 588 -33.62 -38.78 -24.46
N HIS A 589 -32.55 -38.45 -25.19
CA HIS A 589 -32.30 -39.00 -26.52
C HIS A 589 -32.14 -40.53 -26.53
N GLN A 590 -31.70 -41.11 -25.41
CA GLN A 590 -31.51 -42.55 -25.24
C GLN A 590 -32.64 -43.24 -24.46
N GLY A 591 -33.86 -42.68 -24.52
CA GLY A 591 -35.05 -43.32 -23.93
C GLY A 591 -35.11 -43.22 -22.40
N GLY A 592 -34.42 -42.25 -21.79
CA GLY A 592 -34.43 -41.98 -20.36
C GLY A 592 -33.51 -42.86 -19.52
N GLN A 593 -32.65 -43.67 -20.16
CA GLN A 593 -31.67 -44.52 -19.49
C GLN A 593 -30.31 -43.83 -19.39
N VAL A 594 -29.61 -44.06 -18.28
CA VAL A 594 -28.22 -43.64 -18.10
C VAL A 594 -27.31 -44.67 -18.78
N SER A 595 -26.44 -44.21 -19.69
CA SER A 595 -25.48 -45.03 -20.43
C SER A 595 -24.12 -44.34 -20.51
N ALA A 596 -23.05 -45.10 -20.81
CA ALA A 596 -21.73 -44.53 -21.01
C ALA A 596 -21.68 -43.60 -22.23
N GLU A 597 -22.41 -43.94 -23.29
CA GLU A 597 -22.52 -43.16 -24.51
C GLU A 597 -23.19 -41.81 -24.25
N ALA A 598 -24.26 -41.78 -23.45
CA ALA A 598 -24.94 -40.54 -23.09
C ALA A 598 -24.05 -39.63 -22.24
N VAL A 599 -23.30 -40.20 -21.30
CA VAL A 599 -22.35 -39.44 -20.48
C VAL A 599 -21.22 -38.86 -21.33
N ARG A 600 -20.60 -39.65 -22.21
CA ARG A 600 -19.57 -39.16 -23.14
C ARG A 600 -20.11 -38.07 -24.06
N GLY A 601 -21.31 -38.26 -24.61
CA GLY A 601 -21.96 -37.26 -25.46
C GLY A 601 -22.19 -35.93 -24.73
N ALA A 602 -22.53 -35.97 -23.45
CA ALA A 602 -22.74 -34.76 -22.67
C ALA A 602 -21.44 -34.00 -22.39
N PHE A 603 -20.35 -34.69 -22.05
CA PHE A 603 -19.04 -34.07 -21.90
C PHE A 603 -18.57 -33.45 -23.22
N HIS A 604 -18.70 -34.18 -24.33
CA HIS A 604 -18.30 -33.69 -25.65
C HIS A 604 -19.10 -32.47 -26.11
N GLU A 605 -20.41 -32.46 -25.88
CA GLU A 605 -21.27 -31.30 -26.18
C GLU A 605 -20.86 -30.08 -25.32
N THR A 606 -20.59 -30.31 -24.04
CA THR A 606 -20.19 -29.25 -23.10
C THR A 606 -18.84 -28.65 -23.48
N GLU A 607 -17.85 -29.48 -23.82
CA GLU A 607 -16.53 -29.05 -24.30
C GLU A 607 -16.61 -28.29 -25.62
N THR A 608 -17.40 -28.78 -26.57
CA THR A 608 -17.61 -28.13 -27.88
C THR A 608 -18.23 -26.74 -27.68
N THR A 609 -19.24 -26.65 -26.81
CA THR A 609 -19.92 -25.39 -26.50
C THR A 609 -18.95 -24.40 -25.83
N PHE A 610 -18.18 -24.84 -24.83
CA PHE A 610 -17.22 -23.98 -24.15
C PHE A 610 -16.14 -23.49 -25.13
N THR A 611 -15.60 -24.39 -25.96
CA THR A 611 -14.57 -24.03 -26.95
C THR A 611 -15.13 -23.06 -28.00
N GLN A 612 -16.41 -23.17 -28.36
CA GLN A 612 -17.06 -22.20 -29.23
C GLN A 612 -17.15 -20.82 -28.57
N VAL A 613 -17.51 -20.76 -27.28
CA VAL A 613 -17.50 -19.51 -26.51
C VAL A 613 -16.08 -18.91 -26.49
N VAL A 614 -15.06 -19.71 -26.20
CA VAL A 614 -13.65 -19.26 -26.21
C VAL A 614 -13.27 -18.68 -27.57
N ARG A 615 -13.61 -19.35 -28.68
CA ARG A 615 -13.30 -18.87 -30.04
C ARG A 615 -14.03 -17.58 -30.37
N GLN A 616 -15.32 -17.48 -30.03
CA GLN A 616 -16.14 -16.30 -30.30
C GLN A 616 -15.71 -15.10 -29.46
N SER A 617 -15.26 -15.35 -28.23
CA SER A 617 -14.83 -14.32 -27.29
C SER A 617 -13.32 -14.08 -27.29
N PHE A 618 -12.54 -14.72 -28.17
CA PHE A 618 -11.06 -14.69 -28.07
C PHE A 618 -10.49 -13.28 -28.19
N GLU A 619 -11.03 -12.45 -29.08
CA GLU A 619 -10.57 -11.07 -29.26
C GLU A 619 -10.88 -10.20 -28.03
N ALA A 620 -12.05 -10.38 -27.43
CA ALA A 620 -12.50 -9.61 -26.26
C ALA A 620 -12.01 -10.16 -24.91
N SER A 621 -11.72 -11.45 -24.84
CA SER A 621 -11.43 -12.18 -23.59
C SER A 621 -10.43 -13.31 -23.86
N PRO A 622 -9.19 -12.98 -24.27
CA PRO A 622 -8.17 -13.99 -24.60
C PRO A 622 -7.77 -14.87 -23.40
N HIS A 623 -8.01 -14.40 -22.18
CA HIS A 623 -7.76 -15.17 -20.95
C HIS A 623 -8.60 -16.46 -20.89
N LEU A 624 -9.78 -16.51 -21.54
CA LEU A 624 -10.61 -17.72 -21.58
C LEU A 624 -9.92 -18.90 -22.30
N ALA A 625 -8.92 -18.62 -23.15
CA ALA A 625 -8.11 -19.67 -23.77
C ALA A 625 -7.04 -20.25 -22.82
N THR A 626 -6.88 -19.69 -21.62
CA THR A 626 -5.88 -20.09 -20.62
C THR A 626 -6.47 -20.76 -19.39
N VAL A 627 -7.80 -20.88 -19.34
CA VAL A 627 -8.54 -21.50 -18.23
C VAL A 627 -9.02 -22.91 -18.62
N GLY A 628 -9.15 -23.78 -17.62
CA GLY A 628 -9.64 -25.14 -17.80
C GLY A 628 -10.28 -25.67 -16.51
N SER A 629 -10.74 -26.92 -16.53
CA SER A 629 -11.25 -27.56 -15.31
C SER A 629 -11.16 -29.08 -15.39
N CYS A 630 -10.77 -29.70 -14.27
CA CYS A 630 -10.96 -31.13 -14.03
C CYS A 630 -12.36 -31.37 -13.48
N SER A 631 -12.97 -32.51 -13.77
CA SER A 631 -14.37 -32.77 -13.44
C SER A 631 -14.60 -34.21 -13.04
N VAL A 632 -15.37 -34.41 -11.97
CA VAL A 632 -15.90 -35.72 -11.58
C VAL A 632 -17.41 -35.64 -11.40
N VAL A 633 -18.10 -36.56 -12.03
CA VAL A 633 -19.56 -36.66 -12.02
C VAL A 633 -19.96 -38.04 -11.51
N ALA A 634 -20.96 -38.09 -10.64
CA ALA A 634 -21.63 -39.31 -10.21
C ALA A 634 -23.14 -39.21 -10.47
N VAL A 635 -23.73 -40.26 -11.04
CA VAL A 635 -25.18 -40.37 -11.25
C VAL A 635 -25.70 -41.63 -10.54
N VAL A 636 -26.58 -41.43 -9.56
CA VAL A 636 -27.24 -42.50 -8.83
C VAL A 636 -28.63 -42.71 -9.40
N THR A 637 -28.90 -43.89 -9.95
CA THR A 637 -30.22 -44.27 -10.49
C THR A 637 -30.59 -45.68 -10.07
N GLY A 638 -31.67 -45.81 -9.30
CA GLY A 638 -32.06 -47.09 -8.69
C GLY A 638 -30.93 -47.71 -7.86
N ASN A 639 -30.47 -48.89 -8.27
CA ASN A 639 -29.35 -49.61 -7.63
C ASN A 639 -28.01 -49.44 -8.37
N ALA A 640 -27.92 -48.52 -9.33
CA ALA A 640 -26.71 -48.27 -10.11
C ALA A 640 -26.08 -46.91 -9.74
N LEU A 641 -24.75 -46.91 -9.64
CA LEU A 641 -23.93 -45.71 -9.52
C LEU A 641 -23.02 -45.63 -10.75
N TRP A 642 -23.19 -44.57 -11.52
CA TRP A 642 -22.33 -44.24 -12.66
C TRP A 642 -21.34 -43.17 -12.23
N VAL A 643 -20.07 -43.33 -12.58
CA VAL A 643 -19.03 -42.33 -12.32
C VAL A 643 -18.29 -42.03 -13.61
N ALA A 644 -18.11 -40.75 -13.90
CA ALA A 644 -17.26 -40.26 -14.97
C ALA A 644 -16.27 -39.25 -14.43
N ASN A 645 -15.04 -39.29 -14.90
CA ASN A 645 -14.01 -38.36 -14.50
C ASN A 645 -13.18 -37.89 -15.71
N VAL A 646 -12.75 -36.63 -15.65
CA VAL A 646 -11.85 -36.00 -16.60
C VAL A 646 -10.81 -35.22 -15.79
N GLY A 647 -9.54 -35.40 -16.13
CA GLY A 647 -8.42 -34.79 -15.40
C GLY A 647 -8.03 -35.53 -14.11
N ASP A 648 -7.50 -34.80 -13.14
CA ASP A 648 -6.90 -35.34 -11.91
C ASP A 648 -7.89 -35.49 -10.74
N CYS A 649 -9.19 -35.36 -11.00
CA CYS A 649 -10.24 -35.63 -10.03
C CYS A 649 -10.43 -37.14 -9.74
N ARG A 650 -10.69 -37.48 -8.47
CA ARG A 650 -10.88 -38.86 -7.99
C ARG A 650 -12.20 -39.05 -7.23
N ALA A 651 -12.97 -40.08 -7.62
CA ALA A 651 -14.14 -40.54 -6.88
C ALA A 651 -13.80 -41.72 -5.96
N VAL A 652 -14.28 -41.65 -4.71
CA VAL A 652 -14.10 -42.70 -3.70
C VAL A 652 -15.43 -42.93 -2.97
N LEU A 653 -15.85 -44.18 -2.85
CA LEU A 653 -17.02 -44.60 -2.09
C LEU A 653 -16.62 -45.08 -0.70
N GLY A 654 -17.11 -44.40 0.34
CA GLY A 654 -17.02 -44.88 1.72
C GLY A 654 -18.10 -45.93 2.00
N GLN A 655 -17.71 -47.15 2.32
CA GLN A 655 -18.61 -48.22 2.75
C GLN A 655 -18.40 -48.49 4.24
N VAL A 656 -19.45 -48.34 5.04
CA VAL A 656 -19.44 -48.75 6.46
C VAL A 656 -20.01 -50.16 6.56
N ARG A 657 -19.20 -51.11 7.04
CA ARG A 657 -19.62 -52.47 7.37
C ARG A 657 -19.58 -52.66 8.88
N LYS A 658 -20.47 -53.51 9.38
CA LYS A 658 -20.41 -53.97 10.77
C LYS A 658 -19.49 -55.19 10.81
N GLY A 659 -18.38 -55.09 11.54
CA GLY A 659 -17.49 -56.21 11.80
C GLY A 659 -18.15 -57.26 12.68
N ASP A 660 -17.56 -58.46 12.73
CA ASP A 660 -18.03 -59.59 13.54
C ASP A 660 -18.07 -59.27 15.05
N ASP A 661 -17.34 -58.24 15.48
CA ASP A 661 -17.25 -57.71 16.84
C ASP A 661 -18.19 -56.51 17.12
N ASN A 662 -19.15 -56.23 16.22
CA ASN A 662 -19.99 -55.04 16.22
C ASN A 662 -19.25 -53.70 16.00
N SER A 663 -17.95 -53.69 15.67
CA SER A 663 -17.25 -52.47 15.28
C SER A 663 -17.74 -51.96 13.92
N LEU A 664 -17.69 -50.65 13.71
CA LEU A 664 -17.96 -50.03 12.41
C LEU A 664 -16.65 -49.96 11.63
N GLU A 665 -16.48 -50.83 10.65
CA GLU A 665 -15.35 -50.81 9.74
C GLU A 665 -15.69 -49.92 8.54
N CYS A 666 -14.93 -48.84 8.34
CA CYS A 666 -15.08 -47.98 7.18
C CYS A 666 -14.05 -48.37 6.11
N ARG A 667 -14.52 -48.78 4.94
CA ARG A 667 -13.69 -49.10 3.79
C ARG A 667 -13.85 -48.04 2.71
N ALA A 668 -12.74 -47.50 2.21
CA ALA A 668 -12.71 -46.66 1.03
C ALA A 668 -12.56 -47.52 -0.24
N LEU A 669 -13.51 -47.44 -1.15
CA LEU A 669 -13.48 -48.09 -2.46
C LEU A 669 -13.25 -47.02 -3.53
N GLN A 670 -12.11 -47.04 -4.21
CA GLN A 670 -11.85 -46.14 -5.32
C GLN A 670 -12.77 -46.48 -6.52
N LEU A 671 -13.46 -45.48 -7.06
CA LEU A 671 -14.41 -45.63 -8.16
C LEU A 671 -13.90 -45.13 -9.50
N SER A 672 -12.95 -44.19 -9.51
CA SER A 672 -12.32 -43.68 -10.73
C SER A 672 -10.80 -43.78 -10.66
N VAL A 673 -10.15 -43.82 -11.82
CA VAL A 673 -8.69 -43.74 -11.97
C VAL A 673 -8.37 -42.31 -12.36
N ASP A 674 -7.45 -41.63 -11.67
CA ASP A 674 -7.08 -40.28 -12.09
C ASP A 674 -6.41 -40.31 -13.47
N HIS A 675 -6.60 -39.24 -14.24
CA HIS A 675 -5.91 -39.02 -15.50
C HIS A 675 -4.91 -37.88 -15.34
N ASN A 676 -3.90 -38.08 -14.47
CA ASN A 676 -2.86 -37.09 -14.22
C ASN A 676 -1.64 -37.29 -15.15
N LEU A 677 -1.24 -36.23 -15.86
CA LEU A 677 -0.09 -36.23 -16.79
C LEU A 677 1.27 -36.45 -16.11
N SER A 678 1.36 -36.45 -14.78
CA SER A 678 2.55 -36.87 -14.04
C SER A 678 2.86 -38.36 -14.23
N PHE A 679 1.83 -39.20 -14.45
CA PHE A 679 2.02 -40.62 -14.71
C PHE A 679 2.50 -40.86 -16.14
N ALA A 680 3.63 -41.56 -16.29
CA ALA A 680 4.25 -41.81 -17.59
C ALA A 680 3.29 -42.48 -18.60
N SER A 681 2.55 -43.50 -18.15
CA SER A 681 1.58 -44.21 -19.00
C SER A 681 0.41 -43.34 -19.49
N ILE A 682 -0.01 -42.37 -18.68
CA ILE A 682 -1.09 -41.43 -19.06
C ILE A 682 -0.54 -40.38 -20.02
N ARG A 683 0.66 -39.86 -19.74
CA ARG A 683 1.35 -38.89 -20.59
C ARG A 683 1.66 -39.45 -21.98
N GLU A 684 2.20 -40.66 -22.07
CA GLU A 684 2.47 -41.33 -23.35
C GLU A 684 1.19 -41.52 -24.16
N LYS A 685 0.13 -42.04 -23.53
CA LYS A 685 -1.17 -42.22 -24.16
C LYS A 685 -1.76 -40.89 -24.66
N PHE A 686 -1.65 -39.83 -23.86
CA PHE A 686 -2.16 -38.50 -24.24
C PHE A 686 -1.42 -37.94 -25.46
N ILE A 687 -0.10 -38.10 -25.52
CA ILE A 687 0.74 -37.71 -26.68
C ILE A 687 0.34 -38.52 -27.93
N GLU A 688 0.09 -39.83 -27.79
CA GLU A 688 -0.38 -40.66 -28.90
C GLU A 688 -1.75 -40.22 -29.43
N GLU A 689 -2.69 -39.90 -28.54
CA GLU A 689 -4.03 -39.44 -28.90
C GLU A 689 -4.05 -38.04 -29.54
N HIS A 690 -2.99 -37.24 -29.33
CA HIS A 690 -2.87 -35.84 -29.78
C HIS A 690 -1.58 -35.63 -30.60
N ALA A 691 -1.26 -36.58 -31.48
CA ALA A 691 -0.03 -36.58 -32.26
C ALA A 691 0.12 -35.37 -33.21
N ASP A 692 -0.97 -34.65 -33.48
CA ASP A 692 -1.01 -33.40 -34.25
C ASP A 692 -0.63 -32.15 -33.43
N MET A 693 -0.49 -32.27 -32.11
CA MET A 693 -0.18 -31.18 -31.18
C MET A 693 1.14 -31.43 -30.44
N PRO A 694 2.31 -31.11 -31.03
CA PRO A 694 3.62 -31.41 -30.44
C PRO A 694 3.88 -30.69 -29.10
N ASP A 695 3.18 -29.59 -28.84
CA ASP A 695 3.29 -28.79 -27.61
C ASP A 695 2.17 -29.09 -26.59
N ALA A 696 1.34 -30.13 -26.81
CA ALA A 696 0.22 -30.45 -25.92
C ALA A 696 0.66 -30.88 -24.51
N VAL A 697 1.90 -31.35 -24.36
CA VAL A 697 2.52 -31.66 -23.07
C VAL A 697 3.81 -30.87 -22.94
N VAL A 698 3.85 -29.95 -21.98
CA VAL A 698 5.04 -29.16 -21.66
C VAL A 698 5.57 -29.59 -20.30
N GLU A 699 6.78 -30.14 -20.25
CA GLU A 699 7.44 -30.46 -18.99
C GLU A 699 7.76 -29.20 -18.20
N LYS A 700 7.01 -28.98 -17.12
CA LYS A 700 7.25 -27.89 -16.18
C LYS A 700 8.38 -28.30 -15.23
N ARG A 701 9.62 -28.04 -15.65
CA ARG A 701 10.91 -28.35 -14.99
C ARG A 701 11.35 -29.82 -15.14
N ALA A 702 12.50 -30.03 -15.78
CA ALA A 702 13.30 -31.22 -15.54
C ALA A 702 13.59 -31.30 -14.04
N ALA A 703 13.21 -32.39 -13.39
CA ALA A 703 13.70 -32.71 -12.06
C ALA A 703 15.22 -32.82 -12.14
N SER A 704 15.93 -31.81 -11.66
CA SER A 704 17.36 -31.90 -11.45
C SER A 704 17.60 -32.85 -10.27
N GLU A 705 18.24 -33.98 -10.54
CA GLU A 705 19.04 -34.70 -9.55
C GLU A 705 20.04 -33.78 -8.82
#